data_AF-A0AB34J4D9-F1
#
_entry.id   AF-A0AB34J4D9-F1
#
_cell.length_a   1.000
_cell.length_b   1.000
_cell.length_c   1.000
_cell.angle_alpha   90.00
_cell.angle_beta   90.00
_cell.angle_gamma   90.00
#
_symmetry.space_group_name_H-M   'P 1'
#
loop_
_entity.id
_entity.type
_entity.pdbx_description
1 polymer ?
#
loop_
_entity_poly.entity_id
_entity_poly.type
_entity_poly.pdbx_seq_one_letter_code
_entity_poly.pdbx_strand_id
1 'polypeptide(L)'
;MSGSFHFITAWTLVSFLPTCWAANSSVCTTFAPTDALLLFDPQNCFMEERLLDLSASLSYQVPNGSLTNGGKSISAGPLFVSGSSEITTVMNEWIAYASASGNGTIFATLDWHPEFHCSFCNIHKGGIASGTFCLRGSSTVDDFNKSHRCTDAISDSAYSDNLYFQWPEHCVAGSFGARFDPYLQLPDSTLVIKLGTELMQDEYSALAGGQLSVAGAGSHDSTTSAKDSLSSATLKSEIEERGIKRLFAMGLATDYVVKQTLYHATAILTADYQPSTLTNGTVVLVDAATRGISPTTSADVLSTVAGASNGAVLYATSVEAAMAELCATSCDSRDDCTNSKTEYCRPLSNFDWGECISCPGSTSGLACNSRGVCTDLGTCDCDFWFSGVECEQFSSSLYLLVIIVFAVIVLLVLLLIVAARRGWFASQKNLGVRLVSTGAPPELSLGDGISWHLFLSHIWSTGQDQVAVIKRQLLAFMPESKVFLDVDDLQSIEELEQYVRRSSVILVFLSRGYFLSRNAMREVFAAEDLAKPLVLVHERSRSKGGAPLVEIVRECPQESMQEFVFGEREVIPWVRTSHFQIASLKQIAEAMLLHTPRYRRDKEAGRPLNLFVSGDLALCDWRFGVRPARKFKLQRIRTAGLMGGTKKNGCVLYASPYNPGAADMVQALCACGKIFGLKYSLDTPEALKLGALNSPRGAEPSPADQTTRHSRDRTSGCSRSSYTFRNRMRPFSPGGKFSRAVATSGRPGTPGGPPFGSHHFLPLPPVTNSPDEHIEDAEKVTHLVIYLNEDTWVGEKGDALAEQVRRTQACGISTVLVHEMDDTRGAVEFDRFFHATPEDLVKAGVYKALATQWFSGAHRVVSCALLAQALGAAKIEPKDGFSLRFQKRVGRPSRNTKHVVPSHTDSSATPHEPRAGSSPDNPQNCLK
;
A
#
# COMPACT_ATOMS: atom_id res chain seq x y z
N MET A 1 32.52 -22.76 -76.31
CA MET A 1 32.04 -24.06 -75.79
C MET A 1 30.68 -23.75 -75.13
N SER A 2 29.55 -23.92 -75.80
CA SER A 2 28.82 -25.19 -76.04
C SER A 2 28.31 -25.81 -74.73
N GLY A 3 27.02 -25.86 -74.43
CA GLY A 3 25.80 -25.31 -75.07
C GLY A 3 24.76 -25.07 -73.96
N SER A 4 23.43 -25.09 -74.11
CA SER A 4 22.48 -25.01 -75.23
C SER A 4 21.09 -24.76 -74.59
N PHE A 5 20.15 -24.12 -75.31
CA PHE A 5 18.76 -23.93 -74.85
C PHE A 5 18.05 -25.27 -74.58
N HIS A 6 16.96 -25.26 -73.79
CA HIS A 6 15.62 -25.63 -74.29
C HIS A 6 14.47 -25.12 -73.39
N PHE A 7 13.36 -24.74 -74.02
CA PHE A 7 12.06 -24.41 -73.41
C PHE A 7 11.11 -25.56 -73.76
N ILE A 8 10.48 -26.23 -72.78
CA ILE A 8 9.39 -27.21 -73.02
C ILE A 8 8.32 -27.04 -71.93
N THR A 9 7.05 -27.11 -72.32
CA THR A 9 5.86 -26.95 -71.47
C THR A 9 5.14 -28.27 -71.20
N ALA A 10 4.88 -28.57 -69.93
CA ALA A 10 3.81 -29.47 -69.44
C ALA A 10 3.49 -29.07 -67.98
N TRP A 11 2.26 -29.05 -67.44
CA TRP A 11 1.10 -29.95 -67.61
C TRP A 11 1.26 -31.39 -67.07
N THR A 12 1.99 -31.56 -65.96
CA THR A 12 1.70 -32.59 -64.93
C THR A 12 2.40 -32.27 -63.60
N LEU A 13 1.66 -31.76 -62.60
CA LEU A 13 1.85 -31.99 -61.15
C LEU A 13 0.81 -31.20 -60.31
N VAL A 14 -0.47 -31.40 -60.62
CA VAL A 14 -1.54 -31.15 -59.63
C VAL A 14 -1.55 -32.34 -58.65
N SER A 15 -2.06 -32.13 -57.43
CA SER A 15 -2.23 -33.15 -56.38
C SER A 15 -0.98 -33.54 -55.56
N PHE A 16 -0.30 -32.56 -54.95
CA PHE A 16 0.37 -32.75 -53.65
C PHE A 16 0.44 -31.43 -52.83
N LEU A 17 -0.69 -31.03 -52.23
CA LEU A 17 -0.75 -30.04 -51.15
C LEU A 17 -1.64 -30.56 -50.01
N PRO A 18 -1.06 -31.21 -48.99
CA PRO A 18 -1.77 -31.64 -47.79
C PRO A 18 -1.47 -30.71 -46.61
N THR A 19 -1.89 -29.44 -46.70
CA THR A 19 -1.83 -28.48 -45.59
C THR A 19 -3.14 -27.69 -45.52
N CYS A 20 -4.16 -28.29 -44.92
CA CYS A 20 -5.18 -27.50 -44.24
C CYS A 20 -4.45 -26.75 -43.11
N TRP A 21 -4.34 -25.43 -43.22
CA TRP A 21 -4.00 -24.62 -42.06
C TRP A 21 -5.21 -24.60 -41.13
N ALA A 22 -4.96 -24.57 -39.82
CA ALA A 22 -6.00 -24.26 -38.84
C ALA A 22 -6.62 -22.89 -39.21
N ALA A 23 -7.95 -22.81 -39.20
CA ALA A 23 -8.64 -21.54 -39.35
C ALA A 23 -8.73 -20.90 -37.96
N ASN A 24 -8.29 -19.65 -37.81
CA ASN A 24 -8.63 -18.88 -36.62
C ASN A 24 -10.14 -18.63 -36.60
N SER A 25 -10.74 -18.49 -35.41
CA SER A 25 -12.16 -18.09 -35.29
C SER A 25 -12.49 -16.87 -36.17
N SER A 26 -13.50 -17.06 -37.00
CA SER A 26 -14.11 -16.01 -37.84
C SER A 26 -14.72 -14.90 -36.98
N VAL A 27 -15.26 -15.27 -35.81
CA VAL A 27 -15.83 -14.33 -34.83
C VAL A 27 -14.72 -13.53 -34.14
N CYS A 28 -13.62 -14.18 -33.72
CA CYS A 28 -12.49 -13.47 -33.09
C CYS A 28 -11.82 -12.48 -34.05
N THR A 29 -11.58 -12.87 -35.30
CA THR A 29 -10.88 -12.03 -36.28
C THR A 29 -11.68 -10.80 -36.70
N THR A 30 -13.01 -10.86 -36.63
CA THR A 30 -13.92 -9.74 -36.92
C THR A 30 -13.95 -8.73 -35.75
N PHE A 31 -14.12 -7.43 -36.04
CA PHE A 31 -14.31 -6.40 -35.02
C PHE A 31 -15.76 -6.43 -34.50
N ALA A 32 -15.95 -6.75 -33.22
CA ALA A 32 -17.24 -7.03 -32.59
C ALA A 32 -17.90 -5.78 -31.98
N PRO A 33 -19.22 -5.80 -31.67
CA PRO A 33 -19.91 -4.69 -30.98
C PRO A 33 -19.40 -4.41 -29.57
N THR A 34 -18.65 -5.34 -28.98
CA THR A 34 -18.00 -5.19 -27.66
C THR A 34 -16.49 -4.92 -27.78
N ASP A 35 -16.01 -4.59 -28.98
CA ASP A 35 -14.65 -4.11 -29.19
C ASP A 35 -14.64 -2.58 -29.28
N ALA A 36 -13.58 -1.97 -28.77
CA ALA A 36 -13.34 -0.54 -28.91
C ALA A 36 -11.91 -0.23 -29.36
N LEU A 37 -11.77 0.74 -30.26
CA LEU A 37 -10.51 1.44 -30.46
C LEU A 37 -10.38 2.55 -29.40
N LEU A 38 -9.16 2.77 -28.91
CA LEU A 38 -8.79 3.90 -28.06
C LEU A 38 -7.55 4.58 -28.64
N LEU A 39 -7.76 5.73 -29.25
CA LEU A 39 -6.76 6.54 -29.93
C LEU A 39 -6.22 7.60 -28.96
N PHE A 40 -4.99 7.45 -28.49
CA PHE A 40 -4.35 8.35 -27.53
C PHE A 40 -3.72 9.56 -28.22
N ASP A 41 -4.27 10.73 -27.93
CA ASP A 41 -3.76 12.07 -28.22
C ASP A 41 -3.06 12.22 -29.60
N PRO A 42 -3.70 11.83 -30.73
CA PRO A 42 -3.13 11.99 -32.07
C PRO A 42 -3.29 13.44 -32.54
N GLN A 43 -2.71 14.37 -31.78
CA GLN A 43 -2.88 15.81 -31.89
C GLN A 43 -1.64 16.51 -32.46
N ASN A 44 -1.84 17.65 -33.14
CA ASN A 44 -0.76 18.43 -33.75
C ASN A 44 0.33 18.85 -32.76
N CYS A 45 0.02 18.99 -31.47
CA CYS A 45 1.00 19.32 -30.43
C CYS A 45 2.06 18.22 -30.20
N PHE A 46 1.73 16.96 -30.50
CA PHE A 46 2.61 15.80 -30.41
C PHE A 46 3.15 15.30 -31.76
N MET A 47 2.66 15.86 -32.88
CA MET A 47 3.11 15.49 -34.24
C MET A 47 4.38 16.24 -34.67
N GLU A 48 5.28 15.53 -35.34
CA GLU A 48 6.52 16.09 -35.92
C GLU A 48 6.26 16.91 -37.22
N GLU A 49 7.31 17.57 -37.73
CA GLU A 49 7.20 18.28 -39.02
C GLU A 49 7.06 17.26 -40.14
N ARG A 50 5.98 17.40 -40.90
CA ARG A 50 5.58 16.46 -41.97
C ARG A 50 5.17 17.21 -43.22
N LEU A 51 5.41 16.62 -44.38
CA LEU A 51 5.06 17.24 -45.65
C LEU A 51 3.54 17.43 -45.77
N LEU A 52 3.11 18.45 -46.49
CA LEU A 52 1.71 18.69 -46.84
C LEU A 52 1.41 18.01 -48.18
N ASP A 53 0.83 16.81 -48.13
CA ASP A 53 0.38 16.09 -49.32
C ASP A 53 -1.01 16.57 -49.74
N LEU A 54 -1.04 17.41 -50.78
CA LEU A 54 -2.26 17.95 -51.39
C LEU A 54 -3.06 16.91 -52.21
N SER A 55 -2.57 15.66 -52.32
CA SER A 55 -3.31 14.54 -52.92
C SER A 55 -4.00 13.63 -51.89
N ALA A 56 -3.66 13.76 -50.60
CA ALA A 56 -4.32 13.05 -49.51
C ALA A 56 -5.64 13.72 -49.09
N SER A 57 -6.55 12.94 -48.51
CA SER A 57 -7.76 13.45 -47.87
C SER A 57 -7.41 14.08 -46.53
N LEU A 58 -7.53 15.41 -46.42
CA LEU A 58 -7.40 16.12 -45.14
C LEU A 58 -8.78 16.27 -44.49
N SER A 59 -8.88 15.94 -43.20
CA SER A 59 -10.13 16.11 -42.42
C SER A 59 -10.52 17.60 -42.27
N TYR A 60 -9.53 18.50 -42.26
CA TYR A 60 -9.74 19.95 -42.26
C TYR A 60 -8.60 20.71 -42.95
N GLN A 61 -8.83 21.99 -43.27
CA GLN A 61 -7.79 22.85 -43.87
C GLN A 61 -6.77 23.34 -42.84
N VAL A 62 -5.50 23.00 -43.04
CA VAL A 62 -4.39 23.45 -42.19
C VAL A 62 -4.25 24.98 -42.25
N PRO A 63 -4.21 25.70 -41.10
CA PRO A 63 -4.03 27.14 -41.09
C PRO A 63 -2.68 27.57 -41.66
N ASN A 64 -2.67 28.63 -42.50
CA ASN A 64 -1.44 29.16 -43.12
C ASN A 64 -0.32 29.50 -42.12
N GLY A 65 -0.67 29.88 -40.87
CA GLY A 65 0.31 30.16 -39.81
C GLY A 65 0.99 28.92 -39.22
N SER A 66 0.50 27.73 -39.54
CA SER A 66 1.02 26.42 -39.13
C SER A 66 1.72 25.69 -40.28
N LEU A 67 1.99 26.38 -41.39
CA LEU A 67 2.70 25.84 -42.55
C LEU A 67 4.13 26.39 -42.63
N THR A 68 5.10 25.49 -42.68
CA THR A 68 6.53 25.77 -42.84
C THR A 68 6.97 25.52 -44.29
N ASN A 69 8.27 25.72 -44.57
CA ASN A 69 8.90 25.41 -45.88
C ASN A 69 8.18 26.05 -47.10
N GLY A 70 7.64 27.26 -46.92
CA GLY A 70 6.90 27.99 -47.97
C GLY A 70 5.53 27.39 -48.33
N GLY A 71 4.85 26.77 -47.36
CA GLY A 71 3.53 26.15 -47.58
C GLY A 71 3.58 24.64 -47.92
N LYS A 72 4.73 23.99 -47.70
CA LYS A 72 4.99 22.60 -48.14
C LYS A 72 5.05 21.58 -47.00
N SER A 73 5.11 22.04 -45.77
CA SER A 73 5.18 21.22 -44.56
C SER A 73 4.21 21.77 -43.52
N ILE A 74 3.65 20.90 -42.69
CA ILE A 74 2.93 21.26 -41.47
C ILE A 74 3.97 21.33 -40.34
N SER A 75 3.98 22.43 -39.58
CA SER A 75 4.92 22.63 -38.48
C SER A 75 4.86 21.50 -37.45
N ALA A 76 6.02 21.11 -36.91
CA ALA A 76 6.09 20.27 -35.72
C ALA A 76 5.39 20.94 -34.52
N GLY A 77 4.76 20.14 -33.66
CA GLY A 77 4.23 20.58 -32.38
C GLY A 77 5.33 20.91 -31.36
N PRO A 78 5.03 21.73 -30.34
CA PRO A 78 6.02 22.12 -29.31
C PRO A 78 6.55 20.93 -28.51
N LEU A 79 5.76 19.87 -28.36
CA LEU A 79 6.10 18.65 -27.62
C LEU A 79 6.06 17.41 -28.54
N PHE A 80 6.56 17.55 -29.77
CA PHE A 80 6.48 16.44 -30.74
C PHE A 80 7.19 15.16 -30.27
N VAL A 81 6.59 14.01 -30.61
CA VAL A 81 7.16 12.68 -30.44
C VAL A 81 7.82 12.24 -31.76
N SER A 82 9.00 11.62 -31.68
CA SER A 82 9.74 11.19 -32.89
C SER A 82 9.08 9.98 -33.57
N GLY A 83 8.89 10.03 -34.88
CA GLY A 83 8.17 9.00 -35.66
C GLY A 83 6.65 9.07 -35.48
N SER A 84 6.12 10.14 -34.89
CA SER A 84 4.68 10.36 -34.68
C SER A 84 3.88 10.38 -35.98
N SER A 85 4.44 10.89 -37.08
CA SER A 85 3.76 10.97 -38.37
C SER A 85 3.50 9.60 -39.02
N GLU A 86 4.26 8.56 -38.62
CA GLU A 86 4.12 7.20 -39.14
C GLU A 86 2.84 6.52 -38.65
N ILE A 87 2.38 6.83 -37.42
CA ILE A 87 1.28 6.10 -36.77
C ILE A 87 -0.07 6.39 -37.41
N THR A 88 -0.28 7.60 -37.96
CA THR A 88 -1.58 8.03 -38.51
C THR A 88 -2.03 7.13 -39.66
N THR A 89 -1.10 6.59 -40.45
CA THR A 89 -1.41 5.61 -41.51
C THR A 89 -2.01 4.33 -40.91
N VAL A 90 -1.34 3.76 -39.89
CA VAL A 90 -1.79 2.53 -39.22
C VAL A 90 -3.10 2.76 -38.46
N MET A 91 -3.25 3.91 -37.79
CA MET A 91 -4.51 4.32 -37.17
C MET A 91 -5.66 4.37 -38.17
N ASN A 92 -5.45 4.98 -39.34
CA ASN A 92 -6.49 5.05 -40.38
C ASN A 92 -6.91 3.65 -40.89
N GLU A 93 -5.99 2.69 -40.99
CA GLU A 93 -6.36 1.29 -41.29
C GLU A 93 -7.25 0.70 -40.19
N TRP A 94 -6.89 0.85 -38.91
CA TRP A 94 -7.71 0.36 -37.79
C TRP A 94 -9.08 1.06 -37.69
N ILE A 95 -9.12 2.38 -37.89
CA ILE A 95 -10.36 3.17 -37.92
C ILE A 95 -11.28 2.69 -39.05
N ALA A 96 -10.72 2.46 -40.24
CA ALA A 96 -11.47 1.92 -41.38
C ALA A 96 -11.99 0.50 -41.07
N TYR A 97 -11.19 -0.35 -40.44
CA TYR A 97 -11.57 -1.71 -40.05
C TYR A 97 -12.72 -1.74 -39.02
N ALA A 98 -12.60 -0.96 -37.94
CA ALA A 98 -13.64 -0.83 -36.92
C ALA A 98 -14.93 -0.23 -37.50
N SER A 99 -14.82 0.79 -38.35
CA SER A 99 -15.95 1.41 -39.04
C SER A 99 -16.66 0.44 -40.01
N ALA A 100 -15.91 -0.41 -40.71
CA ALA A 100 -16.46 -1.38 -41.66
C ALA A 100 -17.33 -2.47 -41.00
N SER A 101 -17.12 -2.77 -39.70
CA SER A 101 -17.99 -3.67 -38.93
C SER A 101 -19.37 -3.06 -38.59
N GLY A 102 -19.52 -1.74 -38.72
CA GLY A 102 -20.74 -0.99 -38.41
C GLY A 102 -21.17 -0.96 -36.95
N ASN A 103 -20.44 -1.63 -36.04
CA ASN A 103 -20.81 -1.77 -34.62
C ASN A 103 -19.66 -1.49 -33.63
N GLY A 104 -18.41 -1.39 -34.10
CA GLY A 104 -17.26 -1.08 -33.24
C GLY A 104 -17.34 0.31 -32.62
N THR A 105 -16.95 0.45 -31.36
CA THR A 105 -16.83 1.77 -30.71
C THR A 105 -15.45 2.38 -31.00
N ILE A 106 -15.38 3.68 -31.25
CA ILE A 106 -14.11 4.41 -31.39
C ILE A 106 -14.08 5.52 -30.34
N PHE A 107 -13.09 5.46 -29.45
CA PHE A 107 -12.73 6.53 -28.53
C PHE A 107 -11.47 7.23 -29.03
N ALA A 108 -11.41 8.55 -28.88
CA ALA A 108 -10.18 9.32 -29.09
C ALA A 108 -9.96 10.26 -27.91
N THR A 109 -8.73 10.32 -27.37
CA THR A 109 -8.39 11.31 -26.34
C THR A 109 -7.86 12.59 -26.97
N LEU A 110 -8.09 13.70 -26.27
CA LEU A 110 -7.48 14.99 -26.50
C LEU A 110 -6.94 15.52 -25.17
N ASP A 111 -5.64 15.78 -25.11
CA ASP A 111 -5.09 16.65 -24.08
C ASP A 111 -5.57 18.09 -24.36
N TRP A 112 -6.19 18.74 -23.38
CA TRP A 112 -7.05 19.92 -23.62
C TRP A 112 -6.86 21.04 -22.59
N HIS A 113 -5.61 21.46 -22.46
CA HIS A 113 -5.16 22.40 -21.43
C HIS A 113 -5.69 23.83 -21.55
N PRO A 114 -5.97 24.53 -20.45
CA PRO A 114 -6.06 25.99 -20.43
C PRO A 114 -4.68 26.65 -20.67
N GLU A 115 -4.67 27.91 -21.15
CA GLU A 115 -3.47 28.69 -21.53
C GLU A 115 -2.39 28.77 -20.43
N PHE A 116 -2.77 28.67 -19.15
CA PHE A 116 -1.87 28.75 -18.00
C PHE A 116 -1.86 27.47 -17.15
N HIS A 117 -2.09 26.31 -17.77
CA HIS A 117 -2.15 25.01 -17.08
C HIS A 117 -0.91 24.73 -16.21
N CYS A 118 -1.14 24.13 -15.04
CA CYS A 118 -0.13 23.89 -14.03
C CYS A 118 1.00 22.91 -14.43
N SER A 119 0.83 22.15 -15.51
CA SER A 119 1.89 21.31 -16.06
C SER A 119 2.91 22.14 -16.85
N PHE A 120 2.62 23.41 -17.17
CA PHE A 120 3.46 24.28 -17.99
C PHE A 120 4.56 25.04 -17.24
N CYS A 121 5.72 25.15 -17.87
CA CYS A 121 6.94 25.71 -17.29
C CYS A 121 7.15 27.21 -17.52
N ASN A 122 6.38 28.05 -16.81
CA ASN A 122 6.29 29.52 -16.98
C ASN A 122 7.60 30.35 -16.83
N ILE A 123 8.78 29.74 -16.62
CA ILE A 123 10.04 30.44 -16.30
C ILE A 123 10.98 30.57 -17.51
N HIS A 124 10.93 29.68 -18.51
CA HIS A 124 11.98 29.58 -19.54
C HIS A 124 11.85 30.56 -20.71
N LYS A 125 12.15 31.84 -20.46
CA LYS A 125 12.52 32.80 -21.52
C LYS A 125 13.92 32.50 -22.08
N GLY A 126 14.04 31.36 -22.76
CA GLY A 126 15.26 30.89 -23.42
C GLY A 126 15.04 29.88 -24.55
N GLY A 127 13.83 29.28 -24.65
CA GLY A 127 13.56 28.17 -25.56
C GLY A 127 13.96 26.82 -24.95
N ILE A 128 13.25 25.78 -25.33
CA ILE A 128 13.40 24.40 -24.83
C ILE A 128 13.50 23.49 -26.05
N ALA A 129 14.28 22.42 -25.96
CA ALA A 129 14.33 21.43 -27.04
C ALA A 129 12.96 20.74 -27.14
N SER A 130 12.32 20.82 -28.31
CA SER A 130 11.06 20.12 -28.58
C SER A 130 11.19 18.63 -28.31
N GLY A 131 10.16 18.03 -27.71
CA GLY A 131 10.21 16.64 -27.23
C GLY A 131 10.94 16.46 -25.88
N THR A 132 11.18 17.53 -25.10
CA THR A 132 11.81 17.42 -23.77
C THR A 132 11.03 18.17 -22.68
N PHE A 133 11.16 17.71 -21.43
CA PHE A 133 10.63 18.39 -20.25
C PHE A 133 11.47 19.62 -19.88
N CYS A 134 10.83 20.62 -19.28
CA CYS A 134 11.45 21.89 -18.91
C CYS A 134 12.24 21.87 -17.61
N LEU A 135 11.73 21.10 -16.65
CA LEU A 135 12.18 21.03 -15.26
C LEU A 135 11.95 19.60 -14.78
N ARG A 136 12.79 19.12 -13.87
CA ARG A 136 12.74 17.76 -13.32
C ARG A 136 13.19 17.77 -11.86
N GLY A 137 12.28 17.40 -10.96
CA GLY A 137 12.57 17.20 -9.54
C GLY A 137 12.84 18.48 -8.74
N SER A 138 12.74 18.37 -7.42
CA SER A 138 12.87 19.46 -6.45
C SER A 138 14.31 19.99 -6.28
N SER A 139 15.27 19.59 -7.12
CA SER A 139 16.68 20.02 -7.05
C SER A 139 16.90 21.54 -7.16
N THR A 140 15.93 22.31 -7.65
CA THR A 140 15.82 23.75 -7.38
C THR A 140 14.45 24.10 -6.79
N VAL A 141 14.28 23.83 -5.49
CA VAL A 141 13.08 24.18 -4.69
C VAL A 141 12.66 25.63 -4.92
N ASP A 142 13.65 26.54 -5.01
CA ASP A 142 13.45 27.95 -5.28
C ASP A 142 12.79 28.22 -6.64
N ASP A 143 12.99 27.41 -7.67
CA ASP A 143 12.38 27.63 -9.00
C ASP A 143 11.03 26.92 -9.10
N PHE A 144 10.89 25.73 -8.53
CA PHE A 144 9.59 25.04 -8.48
C PHE A 144 8.54 25.77 -7.64
N ASN A 145 8.95 26.54 -6.61
CA ASN A 145 8.06 27.45 -5.88
C ASN A 145 7.80 28.79 -6.61
N LYS A 146 8.52 29.10 -7.71
CA LYS A 146 8.23 30.23 -8.61
C LYS A 146 7.37 29.82 -9.80
N SER A 147 7.45 28.56 -10.23
CA SER A 147 6.60 27.99 -11.27
C SER A 147 5.22 27.63 -10.73
N HIS A 148 4.20 27.83 -11.55
CA HIS A 148 2.83 27.43 -11.25
C HIS A 148 2.70 25.91 -11.45
N ARG A 149 3.09 25.10 -10.47
CA ARG A 149 3.02 23.62 -10.53
C ARG A 149 1.64 23.08 -10.18
N CYS A 150 1.33 21.87 -10.65
CA CYS A 150 0.10 21.16 -10.26
C CYS A 150 0.14 20.74 -8.79
N THR A 151 -1.03 20.68 -8.16
CA THR A 151 -1.20 20.41 -6.73
C THR A 151 -2.30 19.38 -6.44
N ASP A 152 -2.56 18.49 -7.40
CA ASP A 152 -3.27 17.24 -7.17
C ASP A 152 -2.40 16.23 -6.39
N ALA A 153 -3.01 15.13 -5.92
CA ALA A 153 -2.32 14.15 -5.08
C ALA A 153 -1.20 13.38 -5.79
N ILE A 154 -1.28 13.19 -7.12
CA ILE A 154 -0.29 12.46 -7.92
C ILE A 154 0.92 13.37 -8.15
N SER A 155 0.68 14.63 -8.52
CA SER A 155 1.69 15.68 -8.64
C SER A 155 2.41 15.96 -7.32
N ASP A 156 1.69 16.04 -6.19
CA ASP A 156 2.31 16.23 -4.87
C ASP A 156 3.16 15.03 -4.43
N SER A 157 2.75 13.79 -4.74
CA SER A 157 3.60 12.61 -4.48
C SER A 157 4.83 12.62 -5.39
N ALA A 158 4.65 12.78 -6.70
CA ALA A 158 5.76 12.86 -7.64
C ALA A 158 6.74 14.00 -7.31
N TYR A 159 6.25 15.14 -6.81
CA TYR A 159 7.09 16.25 -6.36
C TYR A 159 7.89 15.89 -5.10
N SER A 160 7.25 15.25 -4.13
CA SER A 160 7.88 14.74 -2.91
C SER A 160 8.94 13.66 -3.20
N ASP A 161 8.67 12.77 -4.15
CA ASP A 161 9.56 11.68 -4.57
C ASP A 161 10.68 12.13 -5.55
N ASN A 162 10.76 13.43 -5.86
CA ASN A 162 11.72 14.02 -6.82
C ASN A 162 11.56 13.46 -8.27
N LEU A 163 10.34 13.07 -8.62
CA LEU A 163 9.92 12.51 -9.91
C LEU A 163 9.00 13.43 -10.74
N TYR A 164 8.61 14.60 -10.22
CA TYR A 164 7.76 15.56 -10.94
C TYR A 164 8.49 16.26 -12.10
N PHE A 165 7.74 16.55 -13.16
CA PHE A 165 8.19 17.23 -14.37
C PHE A 165 7.25 18.40 -14.70
N GLN A 166 7.73 19.35 -15.50
CA GLN A 166 6.86 20.29 -16.22
C GLN A 166 7.21 20.30 -17.71
N TRP A 167 6.21 20.59 -18.53
CA TRP A 167 6.24 20.52 -19.98
C TRP A 167 6.25 21.90 -20.63
N PRO A 168 6.70 22.01 -21.90
CA PRO A 168 6.44 23.19 -22.72
C PRO A 168 4.94 23.45 -22.82
N GLU A 169 4.54 24.68 -23.17
CA GLU A 169 3.16 24.97 -23.52
C GLU A 169 2.74 24.09 -24.72
N HIS A 170 1.73 23.23 -24.54
CA HIS A 170 1.27 22.28 -25.54
C HIS A 170 -0.25 22.07 -25.43
N CYS A 171 -0.86 21.58 -26.52
CA CYS A 171 -2.27 21.19 -26.61
C CYS A 171 -3.31 22.19 -26.02
N VAL A 172 -2.99 23.49 -26.04
CA VAL A 172 -3.84 24.55 -25.45
C VAL A 172 -5.19 24.64 -26.18
N ALA A 173 -6.29 24.65 -25.42
CA ALA A 173 -7.66 24.59 -25.89
C ALA A 173 -7.97 25.56 -27.05
N GLY A 174 -8.40 25.01 -28.20
CA GLY A 174 -8.76 25.75 -29.42
C GLY A 174 -7.58 26.28 -30.26
N SER A 175 -6.34 26.08 -29.83
CA SER A 175 -5.15 26.29 -30.66
C SER A 175 -5.13 25.36 -31.88
N PHE A 176 -4.15 25.52 -32.77
CA PHE A 176 -3.88 24.48 -33.78
C PHE A 176 -3.30 23.21 -33.15
N GLY A 177 -2.45 23.35 -32.11
CA GLY A 177 -1.79 22.23 -31.44
C GLY A 177 -2.78 21.23 -30.85
N ALA A 178 -3.87 21.69 -30.25
CA ALA A 178 -4.87 20.85 -29.59
C ALA A 178 -5.79 20.06 -30.55
N ARG A 179 -5.72 20.31 -31.87
CA ARG A 179 -6.54 19.62 -32.88
C ARG A 179 -5.97 18.26 -33.22
N PHE A 180 -6.82 17.35 -33.67
CA PHE A 180 -6.36 16.07 -34.23
C PHE A 180 -5.46 16.31 -35.45
N ASP A 181 -4.59 15.35 -35.77
CA ASP A 181 -3.80 15.42 -36.99
C ASP A 181 -4.70 15.48 -38.24
N PRO A 182 -4.47 16.39 -39.20
CA PRO A 182 -5.35 16.56 -40.35
C PRO A 182 -5.37 15.38 -41.34
N TYR A 183 -4.47 14.39 -41.23
CA TYR A 183 -4.55 13.15 -41.99
C TYR A 183 -5.39 12.07 -41.27
N LEU A 184 -5.75 12.24 -39.99
CA LEU A 184 -6.55 11.28 -39.24
C LEU A 184 -8.03 11.36 -39.65
N GLN A 185 -8.58 10.25 -40.16
CA GLN A 185 -9.94 10.20 -40.72
C GLN A 185 -10.97 9.72 -39.67
N LEU A 186 -11.17 10.49 -38.60
CA LEU A 186 -12.15 10.15 -37.54
C LEU A 186 -13.61 10.26 -38.04
N PRO A 187 -14.46 9.24 -37.85
CA PRO A 187 -15.91 9.38 -38.01
C PRO A 187 -16.50 10.33 -36.96
N ASP A 188 -17.55 11.08 -37.32
CA ASP A 188 -18.27 11.97 -36.39
C ASP A 188 -18.86 11.24 -35.16
N SER A 189 -19.07 9.93 -35.26
CA SER A 189 -19.51 9.05 -34.16
C SER A 189 -18.41 8.68 -33.16
N THR A 190 -17.18 9.17 -33.35
CA THR A 190 -16.06 8.96 -32.42
C THR A 190 -16.32 9.71 -31.11
N LEU A 191 -16.18 9.00 -29.99
CA LEU A 191 -16.37 9.54 -28.65
C LEU A 191 -15.08 10.21 -28.18
N VAL A 192 -15.10 11.54 -28.08
CA VAL A 192 -13.92 12.33 -27.72
C VAL A 192 -13.84 12.50 -26.20
N ILE A 193 -12.74 12.04 -25.61
CA ILE A 193 -12.43 12.12 -24.18
C ILE A 193 -11.39 13.22 -23.98
N LYS A 194 -11.57 14.09 -22.98
CA LYS A 194 -10.65 15.19 -22.70
C LYS A 194 -9.88 15.01 -21.40
N LEU A 195 -8.61 15.37 -21.46
CA LEU A 195 -7.60 15.28 -20.40
C LEU A 195 -7.06 16.68 -20.07
N GLY A 196 -6.47 16.85 -18.88
CA GLY A 196 -5.77 18.09 -18.50
C GLY A 196 -6.62 19.37 -18.54
N THR A 197 -7.93 19.26 -18.37
CA THR A 197 -8.90 20.37 -18.52
C THR A 197 -8.95 21.32 -17.32
N GLU A 198 -8.54 20.85 -16.14
CA GLU A 198 -8.57 21.58 -14.87
C GLU A 198 -7.26 22.31 -14.60
N LEU A 199 -7.30 23.63 -14.40
CA LEU A 199 -6.11 24.51 -14.35
C LEU A 199 -4.98 24.05 -13.40
N MET A 200 -5.32 23.34 -12.32
CA MET A 200 -4.41 22.97 -11.21
C MET A 200 -4.13 21.46 -11.07
N GLN A 201 -4.61 20.61 -11.99
CA GLN A 201 -4.56 19.14 -11.87
C GLN A 201 -4.09 18.50 -13.18
N ASP A 202 -2.98 17.75 -13.13
CA ASP A 202 -2.45 17.00 -14.29
C ASP A 202 -3.14 15.63 -14.39
N GLU A 203 -3.45 15.14 -15.59
CA GLU A 203 -4.18 13.86 -15.77
C GLU A 203 -3.61 13.00 -16.90
N TYR A 204 -2.81 12.01 -16.53
CA TYR A 204 -2.19 11.06 -17.46
C TYR A 204 -3.02 9.78 -17.68
N SER A 205 -4.11 9.57 -16.96
CA SER A 205 -4.94 8.37 -17.03
C SER A 205 -6.35 8.72 -17.52
N ALA A 206 -6.65 8.43 -18.78
CA ALA A 206 -7.98 8.68 -19.35
C ALA A 206 -9.11 7.90 -18.65
N LEU A 207 -8.78 6.81 -17.94
CA LEU A 207 -9.71 6.05 -17.09
C LEU A 207 -9.92 6.64 -15.68
N ALA A 208 -9.16 7.67 -15.28
CA ALA A 208 -9.24 8.31 -13.96
C ALA A 208 -10.03 9.62 -14.01
N GLY A 209 -9.56 10.59 -14.79
CA GLY A 209 -10.17 11.91 -14.95
C GLY A 209 -10.69 12.24 -16.35
N GLY A 210 -10.61 11.32 -17.32
CA GLY A 210 -11.02 11.59 -18.70
C GLY A 210 -12.53 11.83 -18.87
N GLN A 211 -12.90 13.07 -19.21
CA GLN A 211 -14.29 13.52 -19.35
C GLN A 211 -14.77 13.44 -20.81
N LEU A 212 -15.98 12.95 -21.05
CA LEU A 212 -16.55 12.88 -22.40
C LEU A 212 -16.97 14.28 -22.90
N SER A 213 -16.55 14.66 -24.11
CA SER A 213 -17.04 15.87 -24.80
C SER A 213 -18.48 15.69 -25.27
N VAL A 214 -19.27 16.77 -25.28
CA VAL A 214 -20.59 16.76 -25.94
C VAL A 214 -20.54 17.02 -27.45
N ALA A 215 -19.35 17.29 -28.01
CA ALA A 215 -19.14 17.55 -29.42
C ALA A 215 -18.63 16.30 -30.17
N GLY A 216 -19.06 16.14 -31.43
CA GLY A 216 -18.51 15.12 -32.32
C GLY A 216 -17.15 15.53 -32.89
N ALA A 217 -16.30 14.53 -33.21
CA ALA A 217 -14.87 14.71 -33.47
C ALA A 217 -14.47 15.92 -34.35
N GLY A 218 -15.07 16.08 -35.54
CA GLY A 218 -14.74 17.18 -36.47
C GLY A 218 -15.05 18.60 -35.94
N SER A 219 -15.74 18.72 -34.80
CA SER A 219 -15.99 20.01 -34.14
C SER A 219 -14.72 20.60 -33.50
N HIS A 220 -13.79 19.74 -33.05
CA HIS A 220 -12.58 20.15 -32.35
C HIS A 220 -11.58 20.86 -33.27
N ASP A 221 -11.61 20.51 -34.55
CA ASP A 221 -10.68 21.01 -35.57
C ASP A 221 -10.98 22.45 -36.04
N SER A 222 -12.00 23.09 -35.46
CA SER A 222 -12.40 24.47 -35.70
C SER A 222 -11.65 25.48 -34.80
N THR A 223 -11.71 26.78 -35.13
CA THR A 223 -11.26 27.87 -34.23
C THR A 223 -12.25 28.18 -33.10
N THR A 224 -13.43 27.53 -33.10
CA THR A 224 -14.49 27.73 -32.11
C THR A 224 -14.50 26.70 -30.99
N SER A 225 -13.66 25.66 -31.08
CA SER A 225 -13.63 24.50 -30.17
C SER A 225 -13.22 24.81 -28.72
N ALA A 226 -12.64 25.99 -28.46
CA ALA A 226 -12.26 26.45 -27.11
C ALA A 226 -13.44 26.55 -26.11
N LYS A 227 -14.70 26.51 -26.57
CA LYS A 227 -15.91 26.58 -25.73
C LYS A 227 -16.72 25.28 -25.68
N ASP A 228 -16.07 24.17 -25.99
CA ASP A 228 -16.66 22.84 -25.84
C ASP A 228 -17.14 22.59 -24.40
N SER A 229 -18.21 21.82 -24.25
CA SER A 229 -18.81 21.47 -22.96
C SER A 229 -18.57 20.01 -22.64
N LEU A 230 -18.33 19.71 -21.37
CA LEU A 230 -18.00 18.37 -20.90
C LEU A 230 -19.23 17.71 -20.26
N SER A 231 -19.44 16.44 -20.58
CA SER A 231 -20.44 15.57 -19.97
C SER A 231 -19.98 15.12 -18.58
N SER A 232 -20.92 14.66 -17.74
CA SER A 232 -20.60 13.90 -16.53
C SER A 232 -20.21 12.45 -16.81
N ALA A 233 -20.32 11.99 -18.05
CA ALA A 233 -19.80 10.70 -18.50
C ALA A 233 -18.27 10.75 -18.66
N THR A 234 -17.64 9.59 -18.50
CA THR A 234 -16.19 9.39 -18.56
C THR A 234 -15.86 8.23 -19.49
N LEU A 235 -14.60 8.12 -19.95
CA LEU A 235 -14.14 6.92 -20.68
C LEU A 235 -14.44 5.64 -19.90
N LYS A 236 -14.29 5.69 -18.58
CA LYS A 236 -14.59 4.58 -17.68
C LYS A 236 -16.06 4.14 -17.78
N SER A 237 -17.00 5.07 -17.64
CA SER A 237 -18.43 4.75 -17.68
C SER A 237 -18.90 4.29 -19.05
N GLU A 238 -18.36 4.87 -20.13
CA GLU A 238 -18.67 4.43 -21.50
C GLU A 238 -18.18 3.00 -21.77
N ILE A 239 -17.00 2.62 -21.27
CA ILE A 239 -16.47 1.24 -21.34
C ILE A 239 -17.34 0.26 -20.56
N GLU A 240 -17.80 0.64 -19.37
CA GLU A 240 -18.68 -0.17 -18.51
C GLU A 240 -20.09 -0.32 -19.13
N GLU A 241 -20.72 0.77 -19.58
CA GLU A 241 -22.09 0.78 -20.13
C GLU A 241 -22.20 0.05 -21.48
N ARG A 242 -21.18 0.17 -22.33
CA ARG A 242 -21.10 -0.56 -23.62
C ARG A 242 -20.66 -2.02 -23.47
N GLY A 243 -20.25 -2.43 -22.27
CA GLY A 243 -19.80 -3.80 -21.99
C GLY A 243 -18.58 -4.20 -22.80
N ILE A 244 -17.60 -3.29 -22.97
CA ILE A 244 -16.42 -3.53 -23.82
C ILE A 244 -15.59 -4.71 -23.28
N LYS A 245 -15.24 -5.63 -24.18
CA LYS A 245 -14.49 -6.87 -23.95
C LYS A 245 -13.07 -6.83 -24.53
N ARG A 246 -12.83 -6.11 -25.64
CA ARG A 246 -11.48 -5.87 -26.19
C ARG A 246 -11.25 -4.37 -26.37
N LEU A 247 -10.14 -3.86 -25.84
CA LEU A 247 -9.74 -2.46 -25.96
C LEU A 247 -8.42 -2.37 -26.74
N PHE A 248 -8.49 -1.91 -27.99
CA PHE A 248 -7.35 -1.77 -28.89
C PHE A 248 -6.76 -0.35 -28.80
N ALA A 249 -5.61 -0.26 -28.14
CA ALA A 249 -4.91 0.98 -27.83
C ALA A 249 -3.81 1.31 -28.84
N MET A 250 -3.81 2.56 -29.30
CA MET A 250 -2.81 3.14 -30.19
C MET A 250 -2.68 4.64 -29.96
N GLY A 251 -1.57 5.28 -30.33
CA GLY A 251 -1.33 6.72 -30.10
C GLY A 251 -0.12 7.08 -29.24
N LEU A 252 -0.18 8.29 -28.68
CA LEU A 252 0.95 9.01 -28.09
C LEU A 252 0.64 9.40 -26.63
N ALA A 253 1.63 9.55 -25.74
CA ALA A 253 2.96 8.96 -25.80
C ALA A 253 2.94 7.58 -25.12
N THR A 254 3.54 6.55 -25.75
CA THR A 254 3.58 5.15 -25.24
C THR A 254 3.98 5.06 -23.76
N ASP A 255 4.93 5.90 -23.35
CA ASP A 255 5.51 5.92 -22.01
C ASP A 255 4.85 6.89 -21.01
N TYR A 256 3.78 7.62 -21.41
CA TYR A 256 3.03 8.54 -20.55
C TYR A 256 1.53 8.20 -20.51
N VAL A 257 0.69 8.88 -21.31
CA VAL A 257 -0.79 8.74 -21.22
C VAL A 257 -1.26 7.33 -21.57
N VAL A 258 -0.67 6.75 -22.62
CA VAL A 258 -0.86 5.34 -23.00
C VAL A 258 -0.50 4.43 -21.83
N LYS A 259 0.73 4.51 -21.30
CA LYS A 259 1.19 3.70 -20.17
C LYS A 259 0.22 3.74 -18.98
N GLN A 260 -0.09 4.93 -18.47
CA GLN A 260 -0.88 5.05 -17.24
C GLN A 260 -2.31 4.55 -17.46
N THR A 261 -2.91 4.87 -18.60
CA THR A 261 -4.26 4.38 -18.93
C THR A 261 -4.28 2.86 -19.11
N LEU A 262 -3.28 2.25 -19.75
CA LEU A 262 -3.22 0.79 -19.91
C LEU A 262 -2.87 0.07 -18.61
N TYR A 263 -2.00 0.62 -17.76
CA TYR A 263 -1.70 0.08 -16.44
C TYR A 263 -2.95 0.11 -15.54
N HIS A 264 -3.70 1.22 -15.57
CA HIS A 264 -5.01 1.33 -14.92
C HIS A 264 -6.01 0.31 -15.50
N ALA A 265 -6.10 0.15 -16.83
CA ALA A 265 -7.00 -0.81 -17.48
C ALA A 265 -6.70 -2.29 -17.16
N THR A 266 -5.41 -2.64 -17.04
CA THR A 266 -4.93 -4.01 -16.73
C THR A 266 -4.72 -4.26 -15.22
N ALA A 267 -5.02 -3.28 -14.37
CA ALA A 267 -4.75 -3.29 -12.93
C ALA A 267 -3.28 -3.56 -12.55
N ILE A 268 -2.33 -3.19 -13.42
CA ILE A 268 -0.89 -3.25 -13.13
C ILE A 268 -0.50 -2.05 -12.26
N LEU A 269 -0.13 -2.34 -11.01
CA LEU A 269 0.63 -1.43 -10.13
C LEU A 269 0.07 -0.01 -9.97
N THR A 270 -1.13 0.14 -9.40
CA THR A 270 -1.58 1.41 -8.82
C THR A 270 -1.90 1.26 -7.34
N ALA A 271 -1.13 1.93 -6.47
CA ALA A 271 -1.56 2.19 -5.08
C ALA A 271 -2.49 3.42 -5.01
N ASP A 272 -2.42 4.26 -6.05
CA ASP A 272 -2.89 5.64 -6.08
C ASP A 272 -4.17 5.82 -6.91
N TYR A 273 -4.47 4.83 -7.78
CA TYR A 273 -5.70 4.72 -8.57
C TYR A 273 -6.47 3.45 -8.18
N GLN A 274 -7.80 3.49 -8.27
CA GLN A 274 -8.67 2.35 -7.97
C GLN A 274 -8.50 1.21 -8.99
N PRO A 275 -8.64 -0.07 -8.58
CA PRO A 275 -8.51 -1.20 -9.50
C PRO A 275 -9.60 -1.25 -10.59
N SER A 276 -9.25 -1.90 -11.71
CA SER A 276 -9.81 -1.64 -13.04
C SER A 276 -11.24 -2.15 -13.35
N THR A 277 -11.78 -1.63 -14.44
CA THR A 277 -13.05 -2.03 -15.07
C THR A 277 -12.94 -3.30 -15.92
N LEU A 278 -11.83 -3.46 -16.65
CA LEU A 278 -11.63 -4.49 -17.67
C LEU A 278 -11.08 -5.82 -17.11
N THR A 279 -11.34 -6.13 -15.83
CA THR A 279 -10.90 -7.36 -15.15
C THR A 279 -11.31 -8.67 -15.83
N ASN A 280 -12.30 -8.63 -16.73
CA ASN A 280 -12.79 -9.76 -17.53
C ASN A 280 -12.56 -9.61 -19.05
N GLY A 281 -11.95 -8.51 -19.50
CA GLY A 281 -11.70 -8.20 -20.91
C GLY A 281 -10.22 -8.05 -21.24
N THR A 282 -9.87 -8.04 -22.52
CA THR A 282 -8.49 -7.97 -23.02
C THR A 282 -8.10 -6.53 -23.41
N VAL A 283 -6.91 -6.11 -22.99
CA VAL A 283 -6.30 -4.82 -23.36
C VAL A 283 -5.18 -5.08 -24.35
N VAL A 284 -5.27 -4.50 -25.55
CA VAL A 284 -4.39 -4.80 -26.69
C VAL A 284 -3.63 -3.55 -27.11
N LEU A 285 -2.31 -3.54 -27.01
CA LEU A 285 -1.46 -2.41 -27.43
C LEU A 285 -0.89 -2.68 -28.84
N VAL A 286 -1.18 -1.80 -29.80
CA VAL A 286 -0.69 -1.92 -31.18
C VAL A 286 0.63 -1.17 -31.32
N ASP A 287 1.75 -1.89 -31.21
CA ASP A 287 3.11 -1.32 -31.18
C ASP A 287 3.40 -0.41 -32.39
N ALA A 288 3.09 -0.92 -33.59
CA ALA A 288 3.25 -0.20 -34.86
C ALA A 288 2.56 1.18 -34.88
N ALA A 289 1.47 1.34 -34.12
CA ALA A 289 0.66 2.55 -34.03
C ALA A 289 0.88 3.37 -32.74
N THR A 290 1.95 3.11 -31.97
CA THR A 290 2.36 3.98 -30.85
C THR A 290 3.80 4.48 -30.95
N ARG A 291 4.09 5.64 -30.37
CA ARG A 291 5.45 6.12 -30.13
C ARG A 291 5.50 6.80 -28.75
N GLY A 292 6.59 6.63 -28.01
CA GLY A 292 6.83 7.32 -26.74
C GLY A 292 7.92 8.38 -26.84
N ILE A 293 7.98 9.26 -25.84
CA ILE A 293 8.96 10.35 -25.78
C ILE A 293 10.39 9.78 -25.63
N SER A 294 10.56 8.64 -24.95
CA SER A 294 11.83 7.91 -24.90
C SER A 294 11.68 6.43 -25.35
N PRO A 295 12.55 5.93 -26.25
CA PRO A 295 12.50 4.54 -26.71
C PRO A 295 12.70 3.50 -25.59
N THR A 296 13.54 3.80 -24.59
CA THR A 296 13.82 2.85 -23.50
C THR A 296 12.62 2.65 -22.58
N THR A 297 11.92 3.73 -22.24
CA THR A 297 10.70 3.67 -21.42
C THR A 297 9.52 3.08 -22.20
N SER A 298 9.46 3.29 -23.53
CA SER A 298 8.45 2.65 -24.38
C SER A 298 8.56 1.12 -24.38
N ALA A 299 9.79 0.59 -24.44
CA ALA A 299 10.06 -0.85 -24.37
C ALA A 299 9.62 -1.49 -23.04
N ASP A 300 9.83 -0.79 -21.92
CA ASP A 300 9.36 -1.25 -20.60
C ASP A 300 7.82 -1.40 -20.59
N VAL A 301 7.07 -0.47 -21.19
CA VAL A 301 5.59 -0.52 -21.27
C VAL A 301 5.12 -1.70 -22.10
N LEU A 302 5.67 -1.90 -23.30
CA LEU A 302 5.35 -3.04 -24.16
C LEU A 302 5.57 -4.37 -23.41
N SER A 303 6.72 -4.52 -22.75
CA SER A 303 7.02 -5.73 -21.96
C SER A 303 6.10 -5.92 -20.75
N THR A 304 5.59 -4.84 -20.17
CA THR A 304 4.71 -4.87 -19.00
C THR A 304 3.28 -5.20 -19.39
N VAL A 305 2.75 -4.62 -20.48
CA VAL A 305 1.42 -4.94 -21.02
C VAL A 305 1.38 -6.39 -21.52
N ALA A 306 2.41 -6.85 -22.26
CA ALA A 306 2.54 -8.26 -22.68
C ALA A 306 2.72 -9.25 -21.52
N GLY A 307 3.11 -8.76 -20.33
CA GLY A 307 3.24 -9.56 -19.11
C GLY A 307 1.97 -9.61 -18.24
N ALA A 308 0.91 -8.90 -18.63
CA ALA A 308 -0.32 -8.80 -17.86
C ALA A 308 -1.27 -9.99 -18.10
N SER A 309 -2.03 -10.39 -17.09
CA SER A 309 -2.97 -11.53 -17.20
C SER A 309 -4.12 -11.32 -18.18
N ASN A 310 -4.36 -10.08 -18.62
CA ASN A 310 -5.35 -9.71 -19.62
C ASN A 310 -4.80 -8.71 -20.66
N GLY A 311 -3.48 -8.60 -20.78
CA GLY A 311 -2.82 -7.70 -21.74
C GLY A 311 -2.22 -8.45 -22.93
N ALA A 312 -2.18 -7.79 -24.09
CA ALA A 312 -1.53 -8.26 -25.29
C ALA A 312 -0.82 -7.09 -26.00
N VAL A 313 0.20 -7.41 -26.79
CA VAL A 313 0.89 -6.47 -27.69
C VAL A 313 0.90 -7.08 -29.08
N LEU A 314 0.57 -6.29 -30.09
CA LEU A 314 0.57 -6.70 -31.50
C LEU A 314 1.68 -5.95 -32.25
N TYR A 315 2.53 -6.70 -32.93
CA TYR A 315 3.71 -6.18 -33.63
C TYR A 315 3.53 -6.09 -35.15
N ALA A 316 2.49 -6.74 -35.69
CA ALA A 316 2.14 -6.64 -37.10
C ALA A 316 1.69 -5.21 -37.47
N THR A 317 2.17 -4.72 -38.63
CA THR A 317 1.89 -3.34 -39.09
C THR A 317 0.55 -3.16 -39.79
N SER A 318 -0.07 -4.25 -40.24
CA SER A 318 -1.37 -4.27 -40.95
C SER A 318 -2.43 -4.96 -40.10
N VAL A 319 -3.66 -4.42 -40.09
CA VAL A 319 -4.76 -4.91 -39.23
C VAL A 319 -5.05 -6.40 -39.40
N GLU A 320 -5.07 -6.91 -40.63
CA GLU A 320 -5.35 -8.33 -40.91
C GLU A 320 -4.38 -9.28 -40.21
N ALA A 321 -3.07 -8.99 -40.32
CA ALA A 321 -2.03 -9.78 -39.67
C ALA A 321 -2.02 -9.60 -38.14
N ALA A 322 -2.38 -8.42 -37.64
CA ALA A 322 -2.49 -8.15 -36.20
C ALA A 322 -3.68 -8.90 -35.57
N MET A 323 -4.84 -8.96 -36.24
CA MET A 323 -5.97 -9.77 -35.82
C MET A 323 -5.70 -11.27 -35.96
N ALA A 324 -4.93 -11.69 -36.98
CA ALA A 324 -4.47 -13.07 -37.11
C ALA A 324 -3.48 -13.48 -36.01
N GLU A 325 -2.58 -12.59 -35.58
CA GLU A 325 -1.68 -12.76 -34.43
C GLU A 325 -2.48 -12.91 -33.12
N LEU A 326 -3.44 -12.00 -32.87
CA LEU A 326 -4.29 -12.03 -31.66
C LEU A 326 -5.17 -13.28 -31.57
N CYS A 327 -5.70 -13.75 -32.69
CA CYS A 327 -6.69 -14.83 -32.75
C CYS A 327 -6.08 -16.22 -33.07
N ALA A 328 -4.75 -16.37 -33.10
CA ALA A 328 -4.03 -17.57 -33.54
C ALA A 328 -4.33 -18.88 -32.76
N THR A 329 -4.97 -18.80 -31.59
CA THR A 329 -5.38 -19.96 -30.77
C THR A 329 -6.90 -20.00 -30.52
N SER A 330 -7.66 -19.11 -31.17
CA SER A 330 -9.10 -18.96 -31.01
C SER A 330 -9.91 -19.82 -31.97
N CYS A 331 -11.09 -20.25 -31.54
CA CYS A 331 -12.02 -21.06 -32.32
C CYS A 331 -13.47 -20.66 -32.06
N ASP A 332 -14.34 -20.74 -33.07
CA ASP A 332 -15.80 -20.80 -32.91
C ASP A 332 -16.33 -22.22 -33.21
N SER A 333 -15.54 -23.06 -33.87
CA SER A 333 -15.83 -24.48 -34.16
C SER A 333 -14.68 -25.41 -33.73
N ARG A 334 -14.91 -26.73 -33.69
CA ARG A 334 -13.83 -27.71 -33.49
C ARG A 334 -12.90 -27.81 -34.71
N ASP A 335 -13.40 -27.50 -35.90
CA ASP A 335 -12.64 -27.68 -37.16
C ASP A 335 -11.63 -26.54 -37.39
N ASP A 336 -11.72 -25.47 -36.61
CA ASP A 336 -10.71 -24.41 -36.44
C ASP A 336 -9.43 -24.96 -35.78
N CYS A 337 -9.54 -26.00 -34.96
CA CYS A 337 -8.42 -26.53 -34.19
C CYS A 337 -7.47 -27.38 -35.03
N THR A 338 -6.16 -27.20 -34.79
CA THR A 338 -5.06 -27.81 -35.56
C THR A 338 -5.16 -29.35 -35.62
N ASN A 339 -5.75 -29.98 -34.60
CA ASN A 339 -6.11 -31.39 -34.66
C ASN A 339 -7.50 -31.66 -34.05
N SER A 340 -8.56 -31.41 -34.84
CA SER A 340 -9.97 -31.67 -34.52
C SER A 340 -10.33 -33.12 -34.12
N LYS A 341 -9.38 -34.07 -34.14
CA LYS A 341 -9.55 -35.41 -33.55
C LYS A 341 -9.12 -35.48 -32.08
N THR A 342 -8.14 -34.69 -31.67
CA THR A 342 -7.59 -34.70 -30.31
C THR A 342 -7.87 -33.42 -29.53
N GLU A 343 -8.42 -32.40 -30.18
CA GLU A 343 -8.72 -31.08 -29.61
C GLU A 343 -10.20 -30.76 -29.76
N TYR A 344 -10.73 -29.95 -28.86
CA TYR A 344 -12.04 -29.34 -28.96
C TYR A 344 -11.95 -27.84 -28.70
N CYS A 345 -12.90 -27.10 -29.24
CA CYS A 345 -13.05 -25.70 -28.90
C CYS A 345 -13.70 -25.59 -27.51
N ARG A 346 -12.96 -25.08 -26.52
CA ARG A 346 -13.51 -24.76 -25.19
C ARG A 346 -14.03 -23.32 -25.20
N PRO A 347 -15.35 -23.07 -25.08
CA PRO A 347 -15.88 -21.71 -25.00
C PRO A 347 -15.26 -20.93 -23.83
N LEU A 348 -14.87 -19.68 -24.06
CA LEU A 348 -14.48 -18.76 -23.00
C LEU A 348 -15.75 -18.14 -22.40
N SER A 349 -15.82 -18.00 -21.08
CA SER A 349 -17.03 -17.48 -20.39
C SER A 349 -17.36 -16.02 -20.73
N ASN A 350 -16.43 -15.30 -21.35
CA ASN A 350 -16.49 -13.86 -21.55
C ASN A 350 -16.62 -13.50 -23.04
N PHE A 351 -16.23 -14.39 -23.95
CA PHE A 351 -16.17 -14.13 -25.39
C PHE A 351 -17.12 -15.05 -26.16
N ASP A 352 -17.46 -14.64 -27.38
CA ASP A 352 -18.37 -15.37 -28.26
C ASP A 352 -17.60 -16.41 -29.12
N TRP A 353 -16.37 -16.72 -28.71
CA TRP A 353 -15.43 -17.71 -29.22
C TRP A 353 -14.70 -18.41 -28.04
N GLY A 354 -14.04 -19.52 -28.33
CA GLY A 354 -13.28 -20.34 -27.40
C GLY A 354 -11.78 -20.44 -27.71
N GLU A 355 -11.11 -21.36 -27.03
CA GLU A 355 -9.72 -21.76 -27.26
C GLU A 355 -9.62 -23.24 -27.63
N CYS A 356 -8.71 -23.58 -28.54
CA CYS A 356 -8.43 -24.97 -28.90
C CYS A 356 -7.66 -25.70 -27.78
N ILE A 357 -8.26 -26.75 -27.22
CA ILE A 357 -7.70 -27.47 -26.07
C ILE A 357 -7.73 -28.98 -26.31
N SER A 358 -6.63 -29.65 -25.97
CA SER A 358 -6.50 -31.10 -26.06
C SER A 358 -7.50 -31.82 -25.14
N CYS A 359 -8.21 -32.81 -25.68
CA CYS A 359 -9.18 -33.65 -24.97
C CYS A 359 -8.53 -34.29 -23.71
N PRO A 360 -9.12 -34.16 -22.51
CA PRO A 360 -8.59 -34.73 -21.28
C PRO A 360 -8.64 -36.27 -21.28
N GLY A 361 -7.57 -36.91 -21.75
CA GLY A 361 -7.41 -38.36 -21.74
C GLY A 361 -7.55 -38.97 -20.34
N SER A 362 -8.37 -40.03 -20.22
CA SER A 362 -8.79 -40.61 -18.94
C SER A 362 -7.61 -41.08 -18.07
N THR A 363 -7.28 -40.27 -17.05
CA THR A 363 -6.37 -40.54 -15.91
C THR A 363 -4.97 -41.09 -16.22
N SER A 364 -4.56 -41.18 -17.49
CA SER A 364 -3.36 -41.90 -17.95
C SER A 364 -2.52 -41.15 -19.00
N GLY A 365 -2.92 -39.94 -19.39
CA GLY A 365 -2.07 -39.03 -20.19
C GLY A 365 -1.91 -39.37 -21.67
N LEU A 366 -2.76 -40.25 -22.22
CA LEU A 366 -2.84 -40.53 -23.66
C LEU A 366 -4.08 -39.84 -24.24
N ALA A 367 -3.92 -39.15 -25.38
CA ALA A 367 -5.02 -38.52 -26.12
C ALA A 367 -6.02 -39.57 -26.65
N CYS A 368 -7.16 -39.12 -27.25
CA CYS A 368 -8.11 -40.01 -27.92
C CYS A 368 -7.35 -40.93 -28.90
N ASN A 369 -7.31 -42.24 -28.59
CA ASN A 369 -6.07 -43.01 -28.78
C ASN A 369 -5.92 -43.59 -30.21
N SER A 370 -5.78 -42.69 -31.19
CA SER A 370 -5.80 -42.92 -32.65
C SER A 370 -7.09 -43.56 -33.22
N ARG A 371 -8.13 -43.72 -32.39
CA ARG A 371 -9.38 -44.47 -32.71
C ARG A 371 -10.67 -43.79 -32.25
N GLY A 372 -10.60 -42.51 -31.89
CA GLY A 372 -11.75 -41.72 -31.45
C GLY A 372 -11.56 -40.25 -31.76
N VAL A 373 -12.65 -39.48 -31.67
CA VAL A 373 -12.73 -38.06 -32.00
C VAL A 373 -13.13 -37.29 -30.73
N CYS A 374 -12.47 -36.16 -30.47
CA CYS A 374 -12.88 -35.28 -29.38
C CYS A 374 -14.23 -34.62 -29.69
N THR A 375 -15.16 -34.70 -28.75
CA THR A 375 -16.46 -34.00 -28.79
C THR A 375 -16.31 -32.58 -28.27
N ASP A 376 -17.28 -31.72 -28.62
CA ASP A 376 -17.32 -30.31 -28.19
C ASP A 376 -17.53 -30.15 -26.67
N LEU A 377 -17.83 -31.25 -25.97
CA LEU A 377 -17.90 -31.34 -24.49
C LEU A 377 -16.59 -31.81 -23.85
N GLY A 378 -15.50 -31.98 -24.62
CA GLY A 378 -14.20 -32.45 -24.12
C GLY A 378 -14.17 -33.94 -23.74
N THR A 379 -15.00 -34.77 -24.37
CA THR A 379 -14.97 -36.24 -24.20
C THR A 379 -14.56 -36.94 -25.50
N CYS A 380 -13.88 -38.09 -25.44
CA CYS A 380 -13.59 -38.87 -26.65
C CYS A 380 -14.80 -39.75 -27.02
N ASP A 381 -15.36 -39.55 -28.22
CA ASP A 381 -16.29 -40.49 -28.86
C ASP A 381 -15.52 -41.45 -29.79
N CYS A 382 -16.05 -42.64 -30.07
CA CYS A 382 -15.33 -43.71 -30.79
C CYS A 382 -16.18 -44.32 -31.92
N ASP A 383 -15.72 -44.16 -33.17
CA ASP A 383 -16.44 -44.50 -34.42
C ASP A 383 -16.92 -45.96 -34.57
N PHE A 384 -16.44 -46.88 -33.74
CA PHE A 384 -16.89 -48.26 -33.75
C PHE A 384 -17.08 -48.78 -32.32
N TRP A 385 -18.10 -49.62 -32.12
CA TRP A 385 -18.40 -50.29 -30.86
C TRP A 385 -17.14 -50.94 -30.31
N PHE A 386 -16.52 -50.28 -29.32
CA PHE A 386 -15.36 -50.88 -28.67
C PHE A 386 -15.84 -52.12 -27.94
N SER A 387 -15.11 -53.21 -28.16
CA SER A 387 -15.36 -54.50 -27.55
C SER A 387 -14.04 -55.09 -27.06
N GLY A 388 -14.03 -55.55 -25.81
CA GLY A 388 -12.87 -56.05 -25.07
C GLY A 388 -12.73 -55.68 -23.58
N VAL A 389 -13.20 -54.56 -23.00
CA VAL A 389 -13.91 -53.36 -23.50
C VAL A 389 -15.35 -53.59 -23.98
N GLU A 390 -15.94 -54.78 -23.72
CA GLU A 390 -17.20 -55.26 -24.36
C GLU A 390 -18.45 -54.46 -23.97
N CYS A 391 -19.22 -54.07 -24.98
CA CYS A 391 -20.59 -53.59 -24.84
C CYS A 391 -21.57 -54.78 -24.90
N GLU A 392 -21.99 -55.31 -23.75
CA GLU A 392 -23.14 -56.22 -23.68
C GLU A 392 -24.32 -55.59 -22.92
N GLN A 393 -25.52 -56.01 -23.31
CA GLN A 393 -26.78 -55.35 -23.02
C GLN A 393 -27.43 -55.90 -21.75
N PHE A 394 -27.53 -55.11 -20.68
CA PHE A 394 -28.20 -55.52 -19.44
C PHE A 394 -29.38 -54.61 -19.04
N SER A 395 -30.31 -55.19 -18.27
CA SER A 395 -31.71 -54.72 -18.21
C SER A 395 -31.92 -53.31 -17.62
N SER A 396 -32.78 -52.55 -18.30
CA SER A 396 -33.12 -51.14 -18.06
C SER A 396 -33.79 -50.78 -16.71
N SER A 397 -34.03 -51.76 -15.84
CA SER A 397 -34.61 -51.56 -14.50
C SER A 397 -33.60 -51.06 -13.46
N LEU A 398 -32.32 -51.46 -13.55
CA LEU A 398 -31.30 -51.09 -12.56
C LEU A 398 -30.80 -49.65 -12.74
N TYR A 399 -30.78 -49.18 -14.00
CA TYR A 399 -30.18 -47.91 -14.39
C TYR A 399 -30.88 -46.70 -13.77
N LEU A 400 -32.22 -46.73 -13.66
CA LEU A 400 -32.99 -45.67 -13.01
C LEU A 400 -32.64 -45.56 -11.52
N LEU A 401 -32.44 -46.69 -10.84
CA LEU A 401 -32.09 -46.71 -9.42
C LEU A 401 -30.65 -46.23 -9.19
N VAL A 402 -29.71 -46.57 -10.08
CA VAL A 402 -28.34 -46.04 -10.06
C VAL A 402 -28.32 -44.54 -10.34
N ILE A 403 -29.10 -44.04 -11.31
CA ILE A 403 -29.22 -42.59 -11.58
C ILE A 403 -29.81 -41.85 -10.37
N ILE A 404 -30.86 -42.37 -9.74
CA ILE A 404 -31.46 -41.76 -8.54
C ILE A 404 -30.47 -41.74 -7.38
N VAL A 405 -29.76 -42.86 -7.12
CA VAL A 405 -28.73 -42.91 -6.07
C VAL A 405 -27.56 -41.97 -6.38
N PHE A 406 -27.10 -41.90 -7.63
CA PHE A 406 -26.03 -40.98 -8.04
C PHE A 406 -26.47 -39.51 -7.94
N ALA A 407 -27.69 -39.17 -8.36
CA ALA A 407 -28.24 -37.83 -8.21
C ALA A 407 -28.40 -37.43 -6.73
N VAL A 408 -28.81 -38.36 -5.86
CA VAL A 408 -28.84 -38.14 -4.41
C VAL A 408 -27.44 -37.97 -3.83
N ILE A 409 -26.45 -38.76 -4.27
CA ILE A 409 -25.04 -38.60 -3.86
C ILE A 409 -24.48 -37.26 -4.33
N VAL A 410 -24.71 -36.85 -5.58
CA VAL A 410 -24.28 -35.54 -6.11
C VAL A 410 -24.99 -34.41 -5.36
N LEU A 411 -26.28 -34.53 -5.06
CA LEU A 411 -27.00 -33.56 -4.24
C LEU A 411 -26.45 -33.48 -2.81
N LEU A 412 -26.13 -34.62 -2.18
CA LEU A 412 -25.49 -34.67 -0.86
C LEU A 412 -24.07 -34.10 -0.89
N VAL A 413 -23.30 -34.33 -1.94
CA VAL A 413 -21.96 -33.75 -2.15
C VAL A 413 -22.05 -32.25 -2.40
N LEU A 414 -23.03 -31.77 -3.18
CA LEU A 414 -23.29 -30.34 -3.37
C LEU A 414 -23.79 -29.68 -2.08
N LEU A 415 -24.64 -30.35 -1.30
CA LEU A 415 -25.06 -29.88 0.02
C LEU A 415 -23.89 -29.89 1.02
N LEU A 416 -22.99 -30.86 0.96
CA LEU A 416 -21.74 -30.88 1.74
C LEU A 416 -20.76 -29.80 1.28
N ILE A 417 -20.65 -29.50 -0.02
CA ILE A 417 -19.86 -28.39 -0.55
C ILE A 417 -20.48 -27.04 -0.14
N VAL A 418 -21.81 -26.90 -0.17
CA VAL A 418 -22.50 -25.68 0.30
C VAL A 418 -22.43 -25.55 1.83
N ALA A 419 -22.49 -26.66 2.59
CA ALA A 419 -22.30 -26.64 4.04
C ALA A 419 -20.85 -26.37 4.43
N ALA A 420 -19.88 -26.96 3.74
CA ALA A 420 -18.45 -26.69 3.91
C ALA A 420 -18.09 -25.28 3.44
N ARG A 421 -18.70 -24.76 2.37
CA ARG A 421 -18.53 -23.36 1.93
C ARG A 421 -19.20 -22.39 2.90
N ARG A 422 -20.40 -22.67 3.42
CA ARG A 422 -21.00 -21.89 4.52
C ARG A 422 -20.14 -21.93 5.78
N GLY A 423 -19.60 -23.10 6.13
CA GLY A 423 -18.66 -23.27 7.25
C GLY A 423 -17.31 -22.58 7.03
N TRP A 424 -16.79 -22.55 5.81
CA TRP A 424 -15.53 -21.91 5.44
C TRP A 424 -15.67 -20.39 5.37
N PHE A 425 -16.74 -19.87 4.78
CA PHE A 425 -17.08 -18.45 4.84
C PHE A 425 -17.41 -18.00 6.27
N ALA A 426 -18.09 -18.81 7.09
CA ALA A 426 -18.20 -18.57 8.54
C ALA A 426 -16.84 -18.63 9.25
N SER A 427 -15.93 -19.50 8.81
CA SER A 427 -14.56 -19.57 9.31
C SER A 427 -13.66 -18.42 8.83
N GLN A 428 -14.02 -17.70 7.77
CA GLN A 428 -13.33 -16.47 7.34
C GLN A 428 -13.95 -15.21 7.97
N LYS A 429 -15.25 -15.22 8.33
CA LYS A 429 -15.85 -14.23 9.24
C LYS A 429 -15.20 -14.18 10.64
N ASN A 430 -14.33 -15.13 10.96
CA ASN A 430 -13.65 -15.24 12.26
C ASN A 430 -12.37 -14.38 12.41
N LEU A 431 -12.08 -13.48 11.45
CA LEU A 431 -11.00 -12.47 11.53
C LEU A 431 -11.23 -11.35 12.58
N GLY A 432 -12.45 -11.24 13.12
CA GLY A 432 -12.80 -10.20 14.10
C GLY A 432 -12.14 -10.36 15.47
N VAL A 433 -12.33 -9.32 16.30
CA VAL A 433 -11.85 -9.21 17.69
C VAL A 433 -12.32 -10.40 18.54
N ARG A 434 -11.44 -10.88 19.43
CA ARG A 434 -11.76 -11.89 20.44
C ARG A 434 -11.29 -11.47 21.82
N LEU A 435 -11.97 -11.95 22.86
CA LEU A 435 -11.46 -11.86 24.23
C LEU A 435 -10.35 -12.90 24.44
N VAL A 436 -9.16 -12.48 24.89
CA VAL A 436 -8.03 -13.37 25.19
C VAL A 436 -8.38 -14.39 26.29
N SER A 437 -9.30 -14.04 27.19
CA SER A 437 -9.75 -14.88 28.31
C SER A 437 -10.66 -16.05 27.90
N THR A 438 -11.38 -15.97 26.78
CA THR A 438 -12.37 -16.97 26.35
C THR A 438 -12.19 -17.50 24.92
N GLY A 439 -11.47 -16.78 24.06
CA GLY A 439 -11.36 -17.05 22.63
C GLY A 439 -12.63 -16.72 21.82
N ALA A 440 -13.70 -16.26 22.47
CA ALA A 440 -14.96 -15.88 21.83
C ALA A 440 -14.92 -14.41 21.35
N PRO A 441 -15.74 -14.03 20.35
CA PRO A 441 -15.99 -12.62 20.04
C PRO A 441 -16.62 -11.90 21.24
N PRO A 442 -16.45 -10.57 21.37
CA PRO A 442 -17.08 -9.79 22.41
C PRO A 442 -18.58 -9.63 22.17
N GLU A 443 -19.35 -9.48 23.24
CA GLU A 443 -20.79 -9.24 23.19
C GLU A 443 -21.07 -7.75 22.93
N LEU A 444 -21.86 -7.45 21.89
CA LEU A 444 -22.13 -6.09 21.42
C LEU A 444 -23.56 -5.63 21.79
N SER A 445 -24.04 -5.99 22.98
CA SER A 445 -25.34 -5.56 23.49
C SER A 445 -25.37 -4.05 23.76
N LEU A 446 -26.47 -3.39 23.38
CA LEU A 446 -26.75 -1.98 23.67
C LEU A 446 -27.77 -1.88 24.81
N GLY A 447 -27.72 -0.77 25.57
CA GLY A 447 -28.72 -0.45 26.58
C GLY A 447 -29.97 0.24 26.00
N ASP A 448 -31.06 0.24 26.75
CA ASP A 448 -32.33 0.84 26.32
C ASP A 448 -32.18 2.31 25.90
N GLY A 449 -32.78 2.68 24.77
CA GLY A 449 -32.69 4.02 24.17
C GLY A 449 -31.38 4.31 23.42
N ILE A 450 -30.36 3.46 23.53
CA ILE A 450 -29.09 3.60 22.78
C ILE A 450 -29.21 2.89 21.43
N SER A 451 -28.80 3.58 20.36
CA SER A 451 -28.83 3.07 18.98
C SER A 451 -27.44 2.81 18.39
N TRP A 452 -26.41 3.46 18.93
CA TRP A 452 -25.02 3.40 18.46
C TRP A 452 -24.05 3.07 19.60
N HIS A 453 -23.05 2.23 19.35
CA HIS A 453 -21.98 1.93 20.31
C HIS A 453 -21.01 3.11 20.43
N LEU A 454 -20.69 3.75 19.30
CA LEU A 454 -19.70 4.81 19.20
C LEU A 454 -20.19 5.92 18.25
N PHE A 455 -20.02 7.17 18.65
CA PHE A 455 -20.12 8.35 17.79
C PHE A 455 -18.71 8.82 17.45
N LEU A 456 -18.43 9.17 16.19
CA LEU A 456 -17.15 9.75 15.78
C LEU A 456 -17.30 11.27 15.64
N SER A 457 -16.61 12.03 16.49
CA SER A 457 -16.54 13.50 16.48
C SER A 457 -15.16 13.95 16.03
N HIS A 458 -15.11 14.88 15.07
CA HIS A 458 -13.89 15.34 14.40
C HIS A 458 -14.13 16.70 13.73
N ILE A 459 -13.04 17.32 13.26
CA ILE A 459 -13.10 18.45 12.34
C ILE A 459 -12.91 17.94 10.90
N TRP A 460 -13.82 18.33 10.00
CA TRP A 460 -13.86 17.82 8.61
C TRP A 460 -12.58 18.09 7.82
N SER A 461 -11.90 19.22 8.05
CA SER A 461 -10.71 19.62 7.29
C SER A 461 -9.44 18.83 7.62
N THR A 462 -9.37 18.12 8.75
CA THR A 462 -8.15 17.39 9.17
C THR A 462 -8.38 16.00 9.76
N GLY A 463 -9.61 15.64 10.16
CA GLY A 463 -9.92 14.33 10.76
C GLY A 463 -10.75 13.38 9.88
N GLN A 464 -11.45 13.89 8.86
CA GLN A 464 -12.49 13.17 8.10
C GLN A 464 -12.01 11.82 7.54
N ASP A 465 -10.80 11.79 6.95
CA ASP A 465 -10.24 10.60 6.33
C ASP A 465 -9.91 9.52 7.36
N GLN A 466 -9.40 9.91 8.53
CA GLN A 466 -9.02 8.97 9.58
C GLN A 466 -10.22 8.46 10.39
N VAL A 467 -11.26 9.27 10.63
CA VAL A 467 -12.50 8.74 11.25
C VAL A 467 -13.22 7.77 10.32
N ALA A 468 -13.22 7.98 9.01
CA ALA A 468 -13.72 7.01 8.03
C ALA A 468 -12.89 5.71 8.05
N VAL A 469 -11.56 5.81 8.17
CA VAL A 469 -10.68 4.64 8.36
C VAL A 469 -10.97 3.92 9.68
N ILE A 470 -11.16 4.64 10.79
CA ILE A 470 -11.55 4.09 12.10
C ILE A 470 -12.90 3.36 12.00
N LYS A 471 -13.95 3.99 11.44
CA LYS A 471 -15.27 3.37 11.24
C LYS A 471 -15.15 2.08 10.43
N ARG A 472 -14.49 2.13 9.27
CA ARG A 472 -14.29 0.96 8.39
C ARG A 472 -13.50 -0.16 9.05
N GLN A 473 -12.44 0.15 9.79
CA GLN A 473 -11.61 -0.85 10.47
C GLN A 473 -12.32 -1.44 11.71
N LEU A 474 -13.03 -0.64 12.50
CA LEU A 474 -13.87 -1.13 13.60
C LEU A 474 -15.00 -2.04 13.11
N LEU A 475 -15.67 -1.70 12.00
CA LEU A 475 -16.71 -2.55 11.42
C LEU A 475 -16.13 -3.85 10.81
N ALA A 476 -14.92 -3.82 10.25
CA ALA A 476 -14.22 -5.04 9.85
C ALA A 476 -13.82 -5.93 11.05
N PHE A 477 -13.49 -5.31 12.19
CA PHE A 477 -13.06 -5.99 13.42
C PHE A 477 -14.25 -6.50 14.26
N MET A 478 -15.38 -5.82 14.22
CA MET A 478 -16.60 -6.09 14.98
C MET A 478 -17.84 -5.79 14.12
N PRO A 479 -18.22 -6.69 13.18
CA PRO A 479 -19.26 -6.40 12.18
C PRO A 479 -20.69 -6.18 12.72
N GLU A 480 -20.93 -6.49 13.99
CA GLU A 480 -22.22 -6.26 14.67
C GLU A 480 -22.22 -4.95 15.50
N SER A 481 -21.10 -4.22 15.52
CA SER A 481 -21.00 -2.91 16.16
C SER A 481 -21.64 -1.83 15.28
N LYS A 482 -22.14 -0.77 15.92
CA LYS A 482 -22.78 0.37 15.27
C LYS A 482 -21.99 1.64 15.60
N VAL A 483 -21.30 2.16 14.59
CA VAL A 483 -20.44 3.34 14.69
C VAL A 483 -21.04 4.43 13.81
N PHE A 484 -21.44 5.55 14.42
CA PHE A 484 -21.98 6.72 13.73
C PHE A 484 -20.85 7.64 13.23
N LEU A 485 -20.96 8.09 11.99
CA LEU A 485 -20.13 9.13 11.37
C LEU A 485 -21.05 10.07 10.59
N ASP A 486 -20.91 11.37 10.81
CA ASP A 486 -21.81 12.40 10.26
C ASP A 486 -21.96 12.38 8.73
N VAL A 487 -20.86 12.32 7.99
CA VAL A 487 -20.85 12.30 6.51
C VAL A 487 -21.50 11.04 5.92
N ASP A 488 -21.58 9.95 6.68
CA ASP A 488 -22.22 8.69 6.25
C ASP A 488 -23.69 8.57 6.70
N ASP A 489 -24.01 9.06 7.91
CA ASP A 489 -25.21 8.66 8.65
C ASP A 489 -26.15 9.84 9.02
N LEU A 490 -25.73 11.11 8.84
CA LEU A 490 -26.50 12.29 9.28
C LEU A 490 -27.54 12.73 8.24
N GLN A 491 -28.81 12.77 8.64
CA GLN A 491 -29.92 13.21 7.76
C GLN A 491 -30.22 14.72 7.85
N SER A 492 -29.87 15.38 8.96
CA SER A 492 -29.94 16.84 9.11
C SER A 492 -28.95 17.36 10.16
N ILE A 493 -28.33 18.51 9.87
CA ILE A 493 -27.39 19.22 10.77
C ILE A 493 -28.09 19.73 12.05
N GLU A 494 -29.42 19.77 12.07
CA GLU A 494 -30.25 20.16 13.22
C GLU A 494 -30.53 18.99 14.19
N GLU A 495 -30.19 17.75 13.83
CA GLU A 495 -30.41 16.56 14.67
C GLU A 495 -29.16 16.08 15.43
N LEU A 496 -28.00 16.72 15.25
CA LEU A 496 -26.69 16.24 15.68
C LEU A 496 -26.64 15.80 17.16
N GLU A 497 -27.23 16.62 18.04
CA GLU A 497 -27.33 16.37 19.48
C GLU A 497 -28.18 15.13 19.82
N GLN A 498 -29.11 14.72 18.95
CA GLN A 498 -29.88 13.49 19.11
C GLN A 498 -29.03 12.24 18.82
N TYR A 499 -28.11 12.30 17.87
CA TYR A 499 -27.17 11.20 17.58
C TYR A 499 -26.16 11.03 18.71
N VAL A 500 -25.64 12.13 19.28
CA VAL A 500 -24.86 12.12 20.53
C VAL A 500 -25.67 11.50 21.67
N ARG A 501 -26.94 11.92 21.86
CA ARG A 501 -27.84 11.35 22.88
C ARG A 501 -28.06 9.85 22.71
N ARG A 502 -28.20 9.35 21.48
CA ARG A 502 -28.44 7.94 21.14
C ARG A 502 -27.17 7.09 21.05
N SER A 503 -25.99 7.63 21.34
CA SER A 503 -24.70 6.92 21.32
C SER A 503 -24.21 6.54 22.71
N SER A 504 -23.55 5.39 22.85
CA SER A 504 -23.05 4.90 24.15
C SER A 504 -21.75 5.57 24.60
N VAL A 505 -20.89 5.93 23.65
CA VAL A 505 -19.56 6.53 23.83
C VAL A 505 -19.32 7.51 22.68
N ILE A 506 -18.62 8.62 22.95
CA ILE A 506 -18.20 9.59 21.93
C ILE A 506 -16.68 9.49 21.76
N LEU A 507 -16.21 9.27 20.53
CA LEU A 507 -14.79 9.37 20.18
C LEU A 507 -14.50 10.81 19.75
N VAL A 508 -13.51 11.42 20.38
CA VAL A 508 -13.03 12.78 20.09
C VAL A 508 -11.73 12.66 19.32
N PHE A 509 -11.75 12.91 18.02
CA PHE A 509 -10.57 12.87 17.17
C PHE A 509 -9.84 14.22 17.21
N LEU A 510 -8.85 14.30 18.10
CA LEU A 510 -8.03 15.46 18.37
C LEU A 510 -7.03 15.70 17.23
N SER A 511 -7.32 16.72 16.43
CA SER A 511 -6.41 17.34 15.46
C SER A 511 -6.44 18.87 15.62
N ARG A 512 -5.51 19.58 14.98
CA ARG A 512 -5.36 21.03 15.06
C ARG A 512 -6.65 21.74 14.61
N GLY A 513 -7.12 22.68 15.42
CA GLY A 513 -8.36 23.43 15.20
C GLY A 513 -9.64 22.68 15.61
N TYR A 514 -9.57 21.51 16.25
CA TYR A 514 -10.76 20.74 16.65
C TYR A 514 -11.73 21.57 17.50
N PHE A 515 -11.25 22.24 18.55
CA PHE A 515 -12.09 23.08 19.42
C PHE A 515 -12.46 24.44 18.78
N LEU A 516 -11.88 24.77 17.62
CA LEU A 516 -12.27 25.93 16.81
C LEU A 516 -13.43 25.60 15.85
N SER A 517 -13.74 24.31 15.64
CA SER A 517 -14.85 23.86 14.80
C SER A 517 -16.20 23.99 15.52
N ARG A 518 -17.10 24.81 14.98
CA ARG A 518 -18.44 25.03 15.55
C ARG A 518 -19.29 23.74 15.64
N ASN A 519 -19.10 22.80 14.72
CA ASN A 519 -19.85 21.53 14.74
C ASN A 519 -19.30 20.57 15.80
N ALA A 520 -17.98 20.36 15.84
CA ALA A 520 -17.35 19.53 16.87
C ALA A 520 -17.61 20.08 18.28
N MET A 521 -17.60 21.40 18.46
CA MET A 521 -17.97 22.03 19.73
C MET A 521 -19.42 21.74 20.14
N ARG A 522 -20.40 21.72 19.21
CA ARG A 522 -21.79 21.30 19.54
C ARG A 522 -21.83 19.88 20.08
N GLU A 523 -21.05 18.98 19.48
CA GLU A 523 -20.98 17.57 19.89
C GLU A 523 -20.34 17.41 21.27
N VAL A 524 -19.28 18.17 21.56
CA VAL A 524 -18.62 18.19 22.88
C VAL A 524 -19.55 18.77 23.95
N PHE A 525 -20.22 19.91 23.69
CA PHE A 525 -21.21 20.47 24.62
C PHE A 525 -22.37 19.49 24.87
N ALA A 526 -22.91 18.87 23.83
CA ALA A 526 -23.97 17.87 23.98
C ALA A 526 -23.49 16.58 24.68
N ALA A 527 -22.19 16.27 24.62
CA ALA A 527 -21.58 15.19 25.38
C ALA A 527 -21.40 15.57 26.86
N GLU A 528 -21.04 16.82 27.16
CA GLU A 528 -20.91 17.37 28.53
C GLU A 528 -22.28 17.44 29.22
N ASP A 529 -23.28 18.07 28.60
CA ASP A 529 -24.68 18.17 29.09
C ASP A 529 -25.32 16.81 29.39
N LEU A 530 -24.92 15.76 28.65
CA LEU A 530 -25.43 14.40 28.79
C LEU A 530 -24.47 13.46 29.54
N ALA A 531 -23.41 13.99 30.14
CA ALA A 531 -22.35 13.27 30.86
C ALA A 531 -21.84 12.01 30.13
N LYS A 532 -21.64 12.13 28.81
CA LYS A 532 -21.26 11.01 27.94
C LYS A 532 -19.82 10.56 28.17
N PRO A 533 -19.53 9.24 28.14
CA PRO A 533 -18.16 8.76 28.11
C PRO A 533 -17.43 9.22 26.85
N LEU A 534 -16.24 9.76 27.02
CA LEU A 534 -15.35 10.18 25.93
C LEU A 534 -14.18 9.21 25.76
N VAL A 535 -13.76 9.01 24.51
CA VAL A 535 -12.51 8.33 24.12
C VAL A 535 -11.69 9.30 23.28
N LEU A 536 -10.53 9.71 23.78
CA LEU A 536 -9.68 10.68 23.11
C LEU A 536 -8.70 9.98 22.17
N VAL A 537 -8.65 10.41 20.90
CA VAL A 537 -7.78 9.85 19.87
C VAL A 537 -7.00 10.98 19.20
N HIS A 538 -5.67 10.93 19.21
CA HIS A 538 -4.80 12.06 18.83
C HIS A 538 -4.02 11.82 17.54
N GLU A 539 -4.24 12.64 16.51
CA GLU A 539 -3.47 12.58 15.26
C GLU A 539 -2.00 12.96 15.50
N ARG A 540 -1.08 12.00 15.31
CA ARG A 540 0.37 12.22 15.47
C ARG A 540 1.04 12.79 14.22
N SER A 541 0.43 12.73 13.04
CA SER A 541 1.00 13.18 11.77
C SER A 541 0.85 14.70 11.58
N ARG A 542 1.88 15.50 11.90
CA ARG A 542 1.81 16.99 11.83
C ARG A 542 1.49 17.54 10.44
N SER A 543 1.90 16.83 9.38
CA SER A 543 1.59 17.13 7.97
C SER A 543 0.14 16.83 7.56
N LYS A 544 -0.63 16.15 8.42
CA LYS A 544 -2.05 15.79 8.19
C LYS A 544 -2.93 16.22 9.37
N GLY A 545 -2.62 17.38 9.96
CA GLY A 545 -3.43 18.01 11.01
C GLY A 545 -3.00 17.69 12.45
N GLY A 546 -1.98 16.87 12.67
CA GLY A 546 -1.43 16.66 14.01
C GLY A 546 -0.81 17.92 14.61
N ALA A 547 -0.93 18.09 15.93
CA ALA A 547 -0.29 19.16 16.71
C ALA A 547 0.06 18.64 18.10
N PRO A 548 1.05 19.21 18.81
CA PRO A 548 1.34 18.84 20.20
C PRO A 548 0.08 18.88 21.06
N LEU A 549 -0.13 17.89 21.94
CA LEU A 549 -1.37 17.78 22.71
C LEU A 549 -1.63 19.04 23.57
N VAL A 550 -0.57 19.67 24.09
CA VAL A 550 -0.63 20.94 24.85
C VAL A 550 -1.11 22.15 24.01
N GLU A 551 -1.01 22.10 22.68
CA GLU A 551 -1.56 23.11 21.77
C GLU A 551 -3.07 22.91 21.65
N ILE A 552 -3.51 21.68 21.32
CA ILE A 552 -4.92 21.30 21.18
C ILE A 552 -5.69 21.50 22.50
N VAL A 553 -5.08 21.19 23.65
CA VAL A 553 -5.67 21.44 24.98
C VAL A 553 -5.93 22.94 25.22
N ARG A 554 -5.09 23.84 24.68
CA ARG A 554 -5.27 25.30 24.79
C ARG A 554 -6.30 25.89 23.83
N GLU A 555 -6.72 25.14 22.81
CA GLU A 555 -7.86 25.53 21.96
C GLU A 555 -9.20 25.36 22.71
N CYS A 556 -9.25 24.54 23.77
CA CYS A 556 -10.45 24.29 24.56
C CYS A 556 -10.87 25.57 25.35
N PRO A 557 -12.06 26.15 25.11
CA PRO A 557 -12.37 27.52 25.53
C PRO A 557 -12.79 27.70 26.99
N GLN A 558 -12.91 26.62 27.78
CA GLN A 558 -13.36 26.66 29.18
C GLN A 558 -12.62 25.62 30.03
N GLU A 559 -12.23 25.98 31.26
CA GLU A 559 -11.54 25.08 32.19
C GLU A 559 -12.40 23.87 32.60
N SER A 560 -13.72 24.06 32.78
CA SER A 560 -14.67 22.97 33.07
C SER A 560 -14.74 21.97 31.94
N MET A 561 -14.83 22.45 30.69
CA MET A 561 -14.80 21.59 29.50
C MET A 561 -13.42 20.92 29.34
N GLN A 562 -12.33 21.61 29.67
CA GLN A 562 -10.99 21.01 29.60
C GLN A 562 -10.85 19.84 30.59
N GLU A 563 -11.39 19.95 31.80
CA GLU A 563 -11.47 18.86 32.77
C GLU A 563 -12.46 17.77 32.31
N PHE A 564 -13.64 18.16 31.82
CA PHE A 564 -14.62 17.20 31.28
C PHE A 564 -14.06 16.42 30.09
N VAL A 565 -13.27 17.03 29.21
CA VAL A 565 -12.71 16.36 28.03
C VAL A 565 -11.46 15.56 28.37
N PHE A 566 -10.45 16.21 28.97
CA PHE A 566 -9.15 15.60 29.24
C PHE A 566 -9.16 14.89 30.60
N GLY A 567 -9.07 15.62 31.71
CA GLY A 567 -9.07 15.04 33.07
C GLY A 567 -8.01 13.94 33.24
N GLU A 568 -8.35 12.85 33.95
CA GLU A 568 -7.47 11.67 34.11
C GLU A 568 -7.53 10.64 32.96
N ARG A 569 -7.93 11.03 31.73
CA ARG A 569 -8.08 10.07 30.61
C ARG A 569 -6.77 9.77 29.88
N GLU A 570 -6.59 8.51 29.47
CA GLU A 570 -5.59 8.15 28.47
C GLU A 570 -5.99 8.72 27.09
N VAL A 571 -5.04 9.39 26.42
CA VAL A 571 -5.19 9.84 25.03
C VAL A 571 -4.54 8.80 24.12
N ILE A 572 -5.34 8.15 23.28
CA ILE A 572 -4.88 7.09 22.37
C ILE A 572 -4.16 7.76 21.19
N PRO A 573 -2.86 7.52 20.96
CA PRO A 573 -2.19 8.07 19.78
C PRO A 573 -2.71 7.37 18.52
N TRP A 574 -3.07 8.16 17.50
CA TRP A 574 -3.39 7.69 16.17
C TRP A 574 -2.19 7.89 15.25
N VAL A 575 -1.76 6.81 14.61
CA VAL A 575 -0.60 6.76 13.73
C VAL A 575 -1.06 6.10 12.44
N ARG A 576 -0.85 6.76 11.29
CA ARG A 576 -1.39 6.34 9.98
C ARG A 576 -0.73 5.07 9.38
N THR A 577 -0.06 4.26 10.21
CA THR A 577 0.63 3.01 9.84
C THR A 577 -0.12 1.81 10.42
N SER A 578 -0.49 0.85 9.57
CA SER A 578 -1.36 -0.29 9.89
C SER A 578 -1.04 -1.03 11.20
N HIS A 579 0.24 -1.34 11.46
CA HIS A 579 0.67 -2.04 12.68
C HIS A 579 0.34 -1.26 13.97
N PHE A 580 0.41 0.08 13.92
CA PHE A 580 0.08 0.95 15.05
C PHE A 580 -1.42 1.25 15.12
N GLN A 581 -2.12 1.35 13.98
CA GLN A 581 -3.58 1.45 13.94
C GLN A 581 -4.25 0.28 14.68
N ILE A 582 -3.74 -0.96 14.53
CA ILE A 582 -4.28 -2.14 15.25
C ILE A 582 -4.21 -1.93 16.78
N ALA A 583 -3.15 -1.31 17.31
CA ALA A 583 -3.06 -1.01 18.74
C ALA A 583 -4.10 0.05 19.17
N SER A 584 -4.20 1.16 18.43
CA SER A 584 -5.18 2.22 18.71
C SER A 584 -6.63 1.70 18.63
N LEU A 585 -6.95 0.93 17.59
CA LEU A 585 -8.27 0.30 17.39
C LEU A 585 -8.63 -0.67 18.52
N LYS A 586 -7.66 -1.39 19.09
CA LYS A 586 -7.90 -2.24 20.26
C LYS A 586 -8.27 -1.42 21.49
N GLN A 587 -7.58 -0.30 21.75
CA GLN A 587 -7.94 0.59 22.86
C GLN A 587 -9.32 1.24 22.65
N ILE A 588 -9.64 1.67 21.43
CA ILE A 588 -10.97 2.20 21.07
C ILE A 588 -12.05 1.12 21.26
N ALA A 589 -11.81 -0.12 20.78
CA ALA A 589 -12.73 -1.24 20.93
C ALA A 589 -12.94 -1.64 22.39
N GLU A 590 -11.88 -1.71 23.20
CA GLU A 590 -11.96 -1.97 24.63
C GLU A 590 -12.76 -0.89 25.36
N ALA A 591 -12.47 0.39 25.10
CA ALA A 591 -13.21 1.51 25.69
C ALA A 591 -14.69 1.53 25.27
N MET A 592 -15.01 1.19 24.02
CA MET A 592 -16.39 1.01 23.54
C MET A 592 -17.10 -0.14 24.27
N LEU A 593 -16.45 -1.31 24.38
CA LEU A 593 -17.01 -2.50 25.01
C LEU A 593 -17.26 -2.29 26.52
N LEU A 594 -16.34 -1.65 27.23
CA LEU A 594 -16.46 -1.35 28.68
C LEU A 594 -17.68 -0.49 29.06
N HIS A 595 -18.35 0.15 28.09
CA HIS A 595 -19.57 0.92 28.30
C HIS A 595 -20.87 0.18 27.94
N THR A 596 -20.78 -0.97 27.27
CA THR A 596 -21.93 -1.88 27.05
C THR A 596 -22.50 -2.39 28.38
N PRO A 597 -23.77 -2.84 28.44
CA PRO A 597 -24.33 -3.46 29.64
C PRO A 597 -23.53 -4.68 30.12
N ARG A 598 -22.87 -5.40 29.20
CA ARG A 598 -22.21 -6.67 29.48
C ARG A 598 -20.89 -6.56 30.25
N TYR A 599 -20.09 -5.56 29.93
CA TYR A 599 -18.74 -5.36 30.48
C TYR A 599 -18.65 -4.18 31.46
N ARG A 600 -19.77 -3.50 31.76
CA ARG A 600 -19.83 -2.43 32.76
C ARG A 600 -19.25 -2.86 34.12
N ARG A 601 -19.49 -4.11 34.54
CA ARG A 601 -18.92 -4.68 35.78
C ARG A 601 -17.40 -4.89 35.73
N ASP A 602 -16.82 -5.05 34.54
CA ASP A 602 -15.37 -5.11 34.36
C ASP A 602 -14.77 -3.69 34.43
N LYS A 603 -15.45 -2.69 33.86
CA LYS A 603 -15.11 -1.26 34.04
C LYS A 603 -15.16 -0.84 35.51
N GLU A 604 -16.26 -1.14 36.20
CA GLU A 604 -16.47 -0.86 37.64
C GLU A 604 -15.41 -1.55 38.53
N ALA A 605 -14.86 -2.68 38.09
CA ALA A 605 -13.81 -3.43 38.78
C ALA A 605 -12.38 -3.11 38.29
N GLY A 606 -12.20 -2.13 37.38
CA GLY A 606 -10.89 -1.75 36.83
C GLY A 606 -10.19 -2.87 36.04
N ARG A 607 -10.93 -3.79 35.43
CA ARG A 607 -10.39 -4.98 34.73
C ARG A 607 -10.31 -4.74 33.22
N PRO A 608 -9.11 -4.76 32.61
CA PRO A 608 -8.96 -4.58 31.17
C PRO A 608 -9.46 -5.79 30.36
N LEU A 609 -10.23 -5.51 29.32
CA LEU A 609 -10.70 -6.48 28.33
C LEU A 609 -9.57 -6.78 27.35
N ASN A 610 -8.65 -7.66 27.73
CA ASN A 610 -7.54 -8.06 26.88
C ASN A 610 -8.05 -8.61 25.52
N LEU A 611 -7.91 -7.81 24.45
CA LEU A 611 -8.37 -8.15 23.10
C LEU A 611 -7.29 -8.84 22.26
N PHE A 612 -7.71 -9.81 21.46
CA PHE A 612 -6.96 -10.49 20.40
C PHE A 612 -7.46 -10.00 19.04
N VAL A 613 -6.55 -9.67 18.13
CA VAL A 613 -6.83 -9.34 16.72
C VAL A 613 -5.84 -10.10 15.84
N SER A 614 -6.28 -10.59 14.68
CA SER A 614 -5.39 -11.26 13.72
C SER A 614 -4.34 -10.29 13.16
N GLY A 615 -3.08 -10.73 13.05
CA GLY A 615 -1.97 -9.91 12.58
C GLY A 615 -1.30 -9.01 13.63
N ASP A 616 -1.81 -8.98 14.87
CA ASP A 616 -1.25 -8.16 15.95
C ASP A 616 0.18 -8.59 16.35
N LEU A 617 1.16 -7.74 16.03
CA LEU A 617 2.57 -7.97 16.34
C LEU A 617 2.85 -7.99 17.85
N ALA A 618 2.06 -7.29 18.66
CA ALA A 618 2.23 -7.25 20.12
C ALA A 618 1.89 -8.59 20.80
N LEU A 619 1.26 -9.53 20.08
CA LEU A 619 0.99 -10.88 20.55
C LEU A 619 2.11 -11.89 20.24
N CYS A 620 3.03 -11.56 19.33
CA CYS A 620 4.05 -12.49 18.82
C CYS A 620 5.30 -12.58 19.70
N ASP A 621 5.90 -13.77 19.75
CA ASP A 621 7.25 -13.98 20.31
C ASP A 621 8.31 -13.76 19.21
N TRP A 622 9.46 -13.21 19.58
CA TRP A 622 10.55 -12.85 18.65
C TRP A 622 11.86 -13.48 19.11
N ARG A 623 12.62 -14.12 18.21
CA ARG A 623 13.84 -14.82 18.61
C ARG A 623 14.97 -14.74 17.60
N PHE A 624 16.16 -14.40 18.11
CA PHE A 624 17.40 -14.41 17.33
C PHE A 624 17.95 -15.84 17.15
N GLY A 625 18.64 -16.07 16.02
CA GLY A 625 19.33 -17.34 15.72
C GLY A 625 18.45 -18.52 15.29
N VAL A 626 17.13 -18.34 15.12
CA VAL A 626 16.23 -19.39 14.60
C VAL A 626 16.22 -19.39 13.08
N ARG A 627 16.38 -20.56 12.45
CA ARG A 627 16.17 -20.69 10.99
C ARG A 627 14.66 -20.60 10.69
N PRO A 628 14.20 -19.76 9.76
CA PRO A 628 12.78 -19.71 9.38
C PRO A 628 12.31 -21.07 8.85
N ALA A 629 11.06 -21.42 9.17
CA ALA A 629 10.47 -22.67 8.74
C ALA A 629 10.32 -22.69 7.20
N ARG A 630 10.78 -23.76 6.55
CA ARG A 630 10.72 -23.90 5.09
C ARG A 630 9.28 -24.06 4.59
N LYS A 631 8.67 -23.00 4.08
CA LYS A 631 7.70 -23.10 2.98
C LYS A 631 8.48 -23.19 1.65
N PHE A 632 7.93 -23.86 0.64
CA PHE A 632 8.65 -24.20 -0.60
C PHE A 632 8.63 -23.05 -1.64
N LYS A 633 9.45 -23.20 -2.70
CA LYS A 633 9.67 -22.27 -3.84
C LYS A 633 8.37 -21.92 -4.58
N LEU A 634 8.27 -20.88 -5.42
CA LEU A 634 9.27 -19.95 -6.03
C LEU A 634 9.10 -18.50 -5.47
N GLN A 635 9.88 -17.46 -5.81
CA GLN A 635 10.94 -17.26 -6.82
C GLN A 635 12.11 -16.44 -6.23
N ARG A 636 13.25 -16.33 -6.94
CA ARG A 636 14.43 -15.54 -6.52
C ARG A 636 14.30 -14.08 -6.96
N ILE A 637 14.33 -13.14 -6.02
CA ILE A 637 14.79 -11.77 -6.27
C ILE A 637 16.27 -11.67 -5.84
N ARG A 638 17.10 -10.97 -6.63
CA ARG A 638 18.51 -10.70 -6.31
C ARG A 638 18.65 -9.38 -5.55
N THR A 639 18.48 -9.40 -4.23
CA THR A 639 19.05 -8.35 -3.37
C THR A 639 20.54 -8.60 -3.18
N ALA A 640 21.34 -8.16 -4.16
CA ALA A 640 22.79 -8.19 -4.06
C ALA A 640 23.28 -7.09 -3.10
N GLY A 641 24.18 -7.44 -2.17
CA GLY A 641 24.98 -6.44 -1.46
C GLY A 641 24.70 -6.18 0.03
N LEU A 642 24.10 -7.11 0.80
CA LEU A 642 24.21 -7.11 2.28
C LEU A 642 23.88 -8.49 2.89
N MET A 643 24.79 -9.46 2.76
CA MET A 643 24.76 -10.73 3.52
C MET A 643 26.09 -10.97 4.25
N GLY A 644 26.30 -10.21 5.33
CA GLY A 644 27.24 -10.60 6.38
C GLY A 644 26.69 -11.83 7.12
N GLY A 645 27.30 -13.00 6.93
CA GLY A 645 26.77 -14.26 7.46
C GLY A 645 26.84 -14.36 8.98
N THR A 646 25.73 -14.09 9.67
CA THR A 646 25.64 -14.23 11.13
C THR A 646 25.64 -15.72 11.55
N LYS A 647 26.57 -16.04 12.46
CA LYS A 647 26.65 -17.35 13.13
C LYS A 647 25.55 -17.46 14.20
N LYS A 648 25.51 -18.60 14.90
CA LYS A 648 24.53 -19.02 15.93
C LYS A 648 24.31 -18.09 17.16
N ASN A 649 24.82 -16.86 17.15
CA ASN A 649 24.92 -15.99 18.31
C ASN A 649 23.73 -15.04 18.42
N GLY A 650 23.43 -14.54 19.62
CA GLY A 650 22.36 -13.57 19.87
C GLY A 650 22.69 -12.17 19.35
N CYS A 651 21.71 -11.27 19.40
CA CYS A 651 21.92 -9.86 19.11
C CYS A 651 22.45 -9.14 20.35
N VAL A 652 23.53 -8.38 20.23
CA VAL A 652 24.11 -7.54 21.29
C VAL A 652 24.10 -6.09 20.84
N LEU A 653 23.34 -5.25 21.54
CA LEU A 653 23.22 -3.81 21.31
C LEU A 653 24.23 -3.03 22.16
N TYR A 654 24.83 -1.99 21.59
CA TYR A 654 25.55 -0.97 22.36
C TYR A 654 24.75 0.33 22.35
N ALA A 655 24.44 0.87 23.53
CA ALA A 655 23.90 2.22 23.69
C ALA A 655 25.01 3.16 24.14
N SER A 656 25.28 4.20 23.34
CA SER A 656 26.33 5.16 23.64
C SER A 656 25.97 6.02 24.87
N PRO A 657 26.89 6.26 25.83
CA PRO A 657 26.67 7.22 26.91
C PRO A 657 26.61 8.68 26.42
N TYR A 658 27.00 8.93 25.15
CA TYR A 658 26.88 10.23 24.50
C TYR A 658 25.52 10.42 23.80
N ASN A 659 24.70 9.38 23.65
CA ASN A 659 23.36 9.49 23.07
C ASN A 659 22.28 9.61 24.19
N PRO A 660 21.63 10.77 24.37
CA PRO A 660 20.66 10.99 25.44
C PRO A 660 19.45 10.05 25.35
N GLY A 661 19.15 9.31 26.42
CA GLY A 661 18.00 8.39 26.49
C GLY A 661 18.19 7.02 25.81
N ALA A 662 19.29 6.79 25.09
CA ALA A 662 19.55 5.52 24.42
C ALA A 662 19.67 4.33 25.41
N ALA A 663 20.21 4.56 26.61
CA ALA A 663 20.33 3.56 27.67
C ALA A 663 18.96 3.08 28.17
N ASP A 664 18.07 4.01 28.51
CA ASP A 664 16.71 3.73 29.00
C ASP A 664 15.89 3.00 27.93
N MET A 665 16.09 3.35 26.66
CA MET A 665 15.43 2.70 25.53
C MET A 665 15.90 1.25 25.33
N VAL A 666 17.20 0.94 25.38
CA VAL A 666 17.65 -0.47 25.24
C VAL A 666 17.26 -1.31 26.45
N GLN A 667 17.20 -0.72 27.65
CA GLN A 667 16.65 -1.37 28.85
C GLN A 667 15.16 -1.69 28.67
N ALA A 668 14.35 -0.72 28.22
CA ALA A 668 12.93 -0.92 27.96
C ALA A 668 12.65 -1.94 26.83
N LEU A 669 13.53 -2.00 25.81
CA LEU A 669 13.48 -3.01 24.76
C LEU A 669 13.76 -4.42 25.30
N CYS A 670 14.78 -4.59 26.14
CA CYS A 670 15.09 -5.90 26.74
C CYS A 670 14.08 -6.32 27.81
N ALA A 671 13.48 -5.36 28.53
CA ALA A 671 12.34 -5.60 29.43
C ALA A 671 11.05 -6.02 28.68
N CYS A 672 11.00 -5.87 27.35
CA CYS A 672 9.91 -6.41 26.53
C CYS A 672 10.07 -7.93 26.39
N GLY A 673 9.63 -8.66 27.41
CA GLY A 673 9.83 -10.11 27.63
C GLY A 673 9.22 -11.09 26.61
N LYS A 674 9.01 -10.65 25.37
CA LYS A 674 8.71 -11.46 24.18
C LYS A 674 9.89 -11.56 23.21
N ILE A 675 10.96 -10.80 23.44
CA ILE A 675 12.18 -10.83 22.62
C ILE A 675 13.22 -11.74 23.30
N PHE A 676 13.64 -12.80 22.61
CA PHE A 676 14.52 -13.83 23.15
C PHE A 676 15.89 -13.85 22.45
N GLY A 677 16.96 -13.74 23.24
CA GLY A 677 18.34 -13.72 22.74
C GLY A 677 18.80 -12.34 22.24
N LEU A 678 18.19 -11.28 22.77
CA LEU A 678 18.70 -9.91 22.73
C LEU A 678 19.46 -9.64 24.02
N LYS A 679 20.60 -8.95 23.93
CA LYS A 679 21.34 -8.40 25.07
C LYS A 679 21.73 -6.96 24.77
N TYR A 680 22.14 -6.21 25.80
CA TYR A 680 22.72 -4.88 25.65
C TYR A 680 23.99 -4.72 26.51
N SER A 681 24.79 -3.72 26.17
CA SER A 681 25.89 -3.21 26.98
C SER A 681 25.89 -1.68 26.92
N LEU A 682 26.24 -1.04 28.04
CA LEU A 682 26.40 0.41 28.18
C LEU A 682 27.89 0.82 28.14
N ASP A 683 28.80 -0.14 28.34
CA ASP A 683 30.23 0.07 28.32
C ASP A 683 30.76 0.25 26.91
N THR A 684 31.64 1.25 26.72
CA THR A 684 32.18 1.57 25.39
C THR A 684 33.10 0.42 24.91
N PRO A 685 32.76 -0.28 23.81
CA PRO A 685 33.55 -1.41 23.32
C PRO A 685 34.97 -1.01 22.98
N GLU A 686 35.94 -1.91 23.17
CA GLU A 686 37.37 -1.61 22.97
C GLU A 686 37.67 -1.05 21.58
N ALA A 687 37.01 -1.58 20.54
CA ALA A 687 37.13 -1.13 19.16
C ALA A 687 36.63 0.32 18.91
N LEU A 688 35.89 0.91 19.86
CA LEU A 688 35.38 2.29 19.80
C LEU A 688 36.07 3.23 20.80
N LYS A 689 36.91 2.71 21.71
CA LYS A 689 37.64 3.53 22.70
C LYS A 689 38.63 4.50 22.03
N LEU A 690 38.86 5.63 22.67
CA LEU A 690 39.74 6.70 22.18
C LEU A 690 41.23 6.40 22.41
N GLY A 691 41.78 5.47 21.60
CA GLY A 691 43.23 5.42 21.35
C GLY A 691 43.90 4.05 21.25
N ALA A 692 43.75 3.35 20.10
CA ALA A 692 44.79 2.46 19.55
C ALA A 692 44.41 1.93 18.15
N LEU A 693 44.99 2.50 17.08
CA LEU A 693 45.20 1.79 15.80
C LEU A 693 46.34 2.46 15.02
N ASN A 694 47.19 1.66 14.38
CA ASN A 694 48.47 2.12 13.82
C ASN A 694 48.34 2.70 12.40
N SER A 695 49.27 3.59 12.04
CA SER A 695 49.37 4.15 10.69
C SER A 695 49.57 3.06 9.62
N PRO A 696 48.94 3.16 8.44
CA PRO A 696 49.24 2.29 7.32
C PRO A 696 50.66 2.57 6.77
N ARG A 697 51.41 1.51 6.50
CA ARG A 697 52.66 1.54 5.70
C ARG A 697 52.53 0.55 4.55
N GLY A 698 53.16 0.85 3.41
CA GLY A 698 53.52 -0.18 2.41
C GLY A 698 52.86 -0.06 1.04
N ALA A 699 53.08 1.06 0.34
CA ALA A 699 52.91 1.15 -1.12
C ALA A 699 53.87 2.21 -1.68
N GLU A 700 55.12 1.82 -1.94
CA GLU A 700 56.11 2.67 -2.64
C GLU A 700 55.98 2.51 -4.17
N PRO A 701 56.17 3.61 -4.92
CA PRO A 701 56.77 3.57 -6.26
C PRO A 701 58.16 4.23 -6.23
N SER A 702 59.14 3.62 -6.90
CA SER A 702 60.50 4.15 -7.08
C SER A 702 60.63 5.10 -8.30
N PRO A 703 61.74 5.86 -8.45
CA PRO A 703 61.64 7.23 -8.99
C PRO A 703 62.29 7.50 -10.36
N ALA A 704 61.85 8.59 -10.98
CA ALA A 704 62.60 9.48 -11.88
C ALA A 704 61.99 10.90 -11.68
N ASP A 705 62.68 11.98 -11.29
CA ASP A 705 63.90 12.65 -11.77
C ASP A 705 63.59 13.86 -12.70
N GLN A 706 64.48 14.87 -12.68
CA GLN A 706 64.59 16.04 -13.58
C GLN A 706 63.63 17.24 -13.40
N THR A 707 63.98 18.05 -12.40
CA THR A 707 64.26 19.50 -12.52
C THR A 707 63.40 20.40 -13.43
N THR A 708 62.82 21.48 -12.88
CA THR A 708 63.35 22.86 -13.12
C THR A 708 62.85 23.93 -12.15
N ARG A 709 63.71 24.96 -12.00
CA ARG A 709 63.63 26.13 -11.12
C ARG A 709 62.54 27.14 -11.53
N HIS A 710 61.91 27.80 -10.56
CA HIS A 710 61.85 29.28 -10.35
C HIS A 710 60.64 29.66 -9.46
N SER A 711 60.58 30.76 -8.70
CA SER A 711 61.56 31.45 -7.82
C SER A 711 60.88 32.66 -7.14
N ARG A 712 61.37 33.07 -5.96
CA ARG A 712 60.99 34.27 -5.15
C ARG A 712 59.79 34.09 -4.19
N ASP A 713 59.71 34.69 -3.00
CA ASP A 713 60.64 35.10 -1.90
C ASP A 713 59.97 36.21 -1.03
N ARG A 714 60.48 36.45 0.19
CA ARG A 714 60.13 37.49 1.21
C ARG A 714 58.97 37.11 2.15
N THR A 715 59.18 36.81 3.45
CA THR A 715 59.71 37.59 4.61
C THR A 715 58.75 38.68 5.08
N SER A 716 58.47 38.90 6.38
CA SER A 716 59.23 38.69 7.64
C SER A 716 58.30 38.41 8.86
N GLY A 717 58.73 38.06 10.08
CA GLY A 717 60.08 37.74 10.59
C GLY A 717 60.53 38.50 11.87
N CYS A 718 60.11 38.05 13.08
CA CYS A 718 60.67 38.41 14.41
C CYS A 718 59.94 37.62 15.54
N SER A 719 60.49 37.26 16.72
CA SER A 719 61.88 37.05 17.19
C SER A 719 61.89 36.29 18.56
N ARG A 720 62.86 35.37 18.74
CA ARG A 720 63.50 34.81 19.98
C ARG A 720 62.83 34.98 21.38
N SER A 721 62.66 33.92 22.19
CA SER A 721 63.67 33.16 23.01
C SER A 721 64.18 33.95 24.25
N SER A 722 64.44 33.42 25.46
CA SER A 722 64.59 32.01 25.95
C SER A 722 64.47 31.87 27.50
N TYR A 723 64.13 30.66 27.97
CA TYR A 723 64.44 29.98 29.27
C TYR A 723 64.96 30.73 30.53
N THR A 724 64.36 30.41 31.69
CA THR A 724 65.05 29.82 32.88
C THR A 724 64.05 29.17 33.87
N PHE A 725 64.49 28.61 35.02
CA PHE A 725 63.83 27.44 35.67
C PHE A 725 63.79 27.51 37.23
N ARG A 726 62.76 26.86 37.84
CA ARG A 726 62.62 26.31 39.23
C ARG A 726 61.94 27.16 40.35
N ASN A 727 60.82 26.61 40.87
CA ASN A 727 60.54 26.15 42.26
C ASN A 727 61.14 26.92 43.48
N ARG A 728 60.46 27.08 44.65
CA ARG A 728 59.60 26.09 45.37
C ARG A 728 58.81 26.68 46.59
N MET A 729 57.61 26.14 46.88
CA MET A 729 56.92 25.95 48.20
C MET A 729 56.38 27.11 49.13
N ARG A 730 55.06 27.01 49.46
CA ARG A 730 54.38 27.17 50.81
C ARG A 730 54.20 28.59 51.44
N PRO A 731 53.35 28.80 52.50
CA PRO A 731 51.95 28.34 52.73
C PRO A 731 51.01 29.31 53.58
N PHE A 732 49.77 28.84 53.90
CA PHE A 732 48.91 29.16 55.09
C PHE A 732 47.96 30.40 55.16
N SER A 733 46.97 30.34 56.08
CA SER A 733 45.72 31.15 56.20
C SER A 733 45.54 31.92 57.53
N PRO A 734 44.62 32.92 57.62
CA PRO A 734 43.40 32.89 58.49
C PRO A 734 42.16 33.57 57.80
N GLY A 735 40.96 33.89 58.35
CA GLY A 735 40.30 33.73 59.68
C GLY A 735 40.08 35.04 60.47
N GLY A 736 38.90 35.49 60.98
CA GLY A 736 37.46 35.08 60.87
C GLY A 736 36.69 35.05 62.23
N LYS A 737 35.53 35.78 62.43
CA LYS A 737 34.66 35.78 63.67
C LYS A 737 33.31 36.58 63.58
N PHE A 738 32.21 36.03 64.17
CA PHE A 738 31.03 36.63 64.91
C PHE A 738 30.10 37.72 64.28
N SER A 739 28.75 37.57 64.18
CA SER A 739 27.61 37.64 65.17
C SER A 739 27.12 39.09 65.47
N ARG A 740 25.82 39.47 65.63
CA ARG A 740 24.50 38.88 66.06
C ARG A 740 23.33 39.63 65.28
N ALA A 741 22.00 39.71 65.52
CA ALA A 741 20.94 39.33 66.51
C ALA A 741 19.51 39.37 65.86
N VAL A 742 18.45 38.67 66.33
CA VAL A 742 17.27 39.06 67.21
C VAL A 742 16.31 40.11 66.60
N ALA A 743 14.96 39.99 66.52
CA ALA A 743 13.87 39.39 67.34
C ALA A 743 12.75 38.74 66.46
N THR A 744 12.12 37.56 66.70
CA THR A 744 11.15 37.05 67.75
C THR A 744 9.72 37.65 67.70
N SER A 745 8.59 36.91 67.77
CA SER A 745 8.34 35.45 67.92
C SER A 745 6.84 35.06 67.71
N GLY A 746 6.53 33.79 67.35
CA GLY A 746 5.14 33.25 67.37
C GLY A 746 4.98 31.76 66.96
N ARG A 747 4.06 31.05 67.62
CA ARG A 747 3.53 29.67 67.38
C ARG A 747 2.07 29.65 67.91
N PRO A 748 1.19 28.64 67.67
CA PRO A 748 1.36 27.34 66.97
C PRO A 748 0.27 27.07 65.88
N GLY A 749 0.23 25.86 65.32
CA GLY A 749 -0.99 25.31 64.68
C GLY A 749 -0.77 24.38 63.48
N THR A 750 -1.46 23.23 63.47
CA THR A 750 -1.73 22.38 62.29
C THR A 750 -3.22 22.04 62.30
N PRO A 751 -3.88 21.93 61.13
CA PRO A 751 -4.14 20.60 60.56
C PRO A 751 -3.93 20.53 59.04
N GLY A 752 -4.06 19.34 58.46
CA GLY A 752 -3.62 19.04 57.08
C GLY A 752 -4.63 19.33 55.96
N GLY A 753 -4.09 19.38 54.74
CA GLY A 753 -4.79 19.18 53.46
C GLY A 753 -4.19 17.97 52.71
N PRO A 754 -4.83 17.46 51.65
CA PRO A 754 -4.56 16.12 51.13
C PRO A 754 -3.24 16.00 50.34
N PRO A 755 -2.62 14.80 50.29
CA PRO A 755 -1.54 14.51 49.36
C PRO A 755 -2.09 14.39 47.92
N PHE A 756 -1.33 14.86 46.94
CA PHE A 756 -1.59 14.50 45.54
C PHE A 756 -1.45 12.99 45.36
N GLY A 757 -2.42 12.38 44.67
CA GLY A 757 -2.51 10.94 44.51
C GLY A 757 -1.31 10.37 43.74
N SER A 758 -0.74 9.28 44.23
CA SER A 758 0.14 8.45 43.44
C SER A 758 -0.66 7.83 42.30
N HIS A 759 -0.42 8.25 41.04
CA HIS A 759 -1.06 7.63 39.89
C HIS A 759 -0.85 6.10 39.93
N HIS A 760 -1.95 5.36 39.81
CA HIS A 760 -1.93 3.90 39.85
C HIS A 760 -1.30 3.34 38.57
N PHE A 761 0.02 3.21 38.55
CA PHE A 761 0.72 2.34 37.61
C PHE A 761 0.09 0.94 37.68
N LEU A 762 -0.52 0.49 36.58
CA LEU A 762 -0.90 -0.90 36.42
C LEU A 762 0.39 -1.74 36.43
N PRO A 763 0.63 -2.60 37.44
CA PRO A 763 1.82 -3.43 37.44
C PRO A 763 1.67 -4.49 36.33
N LEU A 764 2.70 -4.61 35.49
CA LEU A 764 2.81 -5.73 34.56
C LEU A 764 2.71 -7.05 35.35
N PRO A 765 2.06 -8.10 34.79
CA PRO A 765 1.99 -9.40 35.45
C PRO A 765 3.41 -9.91 35.74
N PRO A 766 3.66 -10.53 36.91
CA PRO A 766 5.02 -10.82 37.37
C PRO A 766 5.74 -11.78 36.41
N VAL A 767 6.66 -11.22 35.63
CA VAL A 767 7.50 -11.95 34.68
C VAL A 767 8.49 -12.81 35.47
N THR A 768 8.63 -14.08 35.09
CA THR A 768 9.45 -15.07 35.81
C THR A 768 10.82 -15.33 35.18
N ASN A 769 11.34 -14.33 34.46
CA ASN A 769 12.70 -14.27 33.96
C ASN A 769 13.50 -13.25 34.80
N SER A 770 14.78 -13.52 35.07
CA SER A 770 15.65 -12.66 35.88
C SER A 770 15.97 -11.33 35.19
N PRO A 771 16.11 -10.20 35.93
CA PRO A 771 16.49 -8.90 35.35
C PRO A 771 17.92 -8.83 34.78
N ASP A 772 18.79 -9.76 35.17
CA ASP A 772 20.24 -9.67 34.99
C ASP A 772 20.71 -10.23 33.62
N GLU A 773 20.49 -9.47 32.53
CA GLU A 773 21.11 -9.71 31.21
C GLU A 773 22.08 -8.60 30.75
N HIS A 774 22.58 -7.77 31.67
CA HIS A 774 23.74 -6.90 31.42
C HIS A 774 25.03 -7.74 31.33
N ILE A 775 25.96 -7.36 30.44
CA ILE A 775 27.28 -8.00 30.32
C ILE A 775 28.38 -6.99 30.64
N GLU A 776 29.21 -7.29 31.62
CA GLU A 776 30.41 -6.50 31.99
C GLU A 776 31.58 -6.73 31.02
N ASP A 777 31.60 -7.87 30.33
CA ASP A 777 32.59 -8.24 29.32
C ASP A 777 32.05 -8.08 27.89
N ALA A 778 32.89 -7.57 26.99
CA ALA A 778 32.53 -7.27 25.61
C ALA A 778 32.44 -8.52 24.70
N GLU A 779 31.37 -9.33 24.84
CA GLU A 779 30.87 -10.13 23.72
C GLU A 779 30.69 -9.20 22.50
N LYS A 780 31.12 -9.65 21.31
CA LYS A 780 31.21 -8.77 20.12
C LYS A 780 29.87 -8.09 19.81
N VAL A 781 29.80 -6.79 20.12
CA VAL A 781 28.68 -5.91 19.82
C VAL A 781 28.31 -6.04 18.35
N THR A 782 27.02 -6.28 18.11
CA THR A 782 26.47 -6.51 16.77
C THR A 782 25.97 -5.22 16.14
N HIS A 783 25.40 -4.33 16.95
CA HIS A 783 24.82 -3.07 16.51
C HIS A 783 25.12 -1.93 17.49
N LEU A 784 25.50 -0.76 16.98
CA LEU A 784 25.33 0.51 17.70
C LEU A 784 23.87 0.95 17.55
N VAL A 785 23.26 1.39 18.65
CA VAL A 785 21.93 1.99 18.64
C VAL A 785 22.06 3.50 18.62
N ILE A 786 21.49 4.13 17.59
CA ILE A 786 21.32 5.57 17.50
C ILE A 786 19.86 5.85 17.83
N TYR A 787 19.61 6.23 19.08
CA TYR A 787 18.37 6.88 19.46
C TYR A 787 18.34 8.28 18.83
N LEU A 788 17.17 8.71 18.36
CA LEU A 788 16.94 9.97 17.67
C LEU A 788 15.86 10.74 18.41
N ASN A 789 16.29 11.75 19.15
CA ASN A 789 15.52 12.76 19.86
C ASN A 789 16.18 14.13 19.69
N GLU A 790 15.57 15.16 20.25
CA GLU A 790 15.93 16.55 19.97
C GLU A 790 17.36 16.96 20.36
N ASP A 791 18.00 16.22 21.27
CA ASP A 791 19.36 16.44 21.78
C ASP A 791 20.43 15.56 21.10
N THR A 792 20.05 14.56 20.30
CA THR A 792 20.96 13.48 19.84
C THR A 792 22.25 13.99 19.18
N TRP A 793 22.16 15.06 18.40
CA TRP A 793 23.30 15.66 17.68
C TRP A 793 23.67 17.05 18.21
N VAL A 794 23.23 17.41 19.42
CA VAL A 794 23.36 18.78 19.94
C VAL A 794 24.51 18.87 20.96
N GLY A 795 25.40 19.83 20.74
CA GLY A 795 26.52 20.15 21.63
C GLY A 795 27.56 19.04 21.77
N GLU A 796 28.40 19.14 22.82
CA GLU A 796 29.57 18.26 23.04
C GLU A 796 29.23 16.75 23.06
N LYS A 797 28.00 16.40 23.46
CA LYS A 797 27.50 15.02 23.42
C LYS A 797 27.22 14.56 21.98
N GLY A 798 26.56 15.40 21.17
CA GLY A 798 26.34 15.14 19.75
C GLY A 798 27.64 14.98 18.97
N ASP A 799 28.63 15.84 19.24
CA ASP A 799 29.96 15.74 18.63
C ASP A 799 30.68 14.42 19.00
N ALA A 800 30.63 14.03 20.29
CA ALA A 800 31.21 12.78 20.77
C ALA A 800 30.47 11.55 20.21
N LEU A 801 29.14 11.62 20.05
CA LEU A 801 28.36 10.57 19.39
C LEU A 801 28.71 10.45 17.91
N ALA A 802 28.83 11.56 17.19
CA ALA A 802 29.22 11.57 15.77
C ALA A 802 30.57 10.89 15.55
N GLU A 803 31.55 11.18 16.42
CA GLU A 803 32.85 10.52 16.38
C GLU A 803 32.77 9.00 16.69
N GLN A 804 31.88 8.57 17.58
CA GLN A 804 31.61 7.13 17.77
C GLN A 804 30.91 6.49 16.56
N VAL A 805 30.03 7.19 15.85
CA VAL A 805 29.36 6.67 14.64
C VAL A 805 30.36 6.50 13.50
N ARG A 806 31.27 7.46 13.27
CA ARG A 806 32.38 7.32 12.30
C ARG A 806 33.22 6.06 12.57
N ARG A 807 33.58 5.82 13.83
CA ARG A 807 34.34 4.63 14.26
C ARG A 807 33.55 3.34 14.07
N THR A 808 32.25 3.37 14.38
CA THR A 808 31.34 2.22 14.22
C THR A 808 31.27 1.79 12.75
N GLN A 809 31.12 2.76 11.84
CA GLN A 809 31.18 2.53 10.39
C GLN A 809 32.54 1.97 9.95
N ALA A 810 33.65 2.58 10.40
CA ALA A 810 35.01 2.12 10.07
C ALA A 810 35.33 0.70 10.60
N CYS A 811 34.75 0.31 11.73
CA CYS A 811 34.85 -1.04 12.30
C CYS A 811 33.87 -2.06 11.68
N GLY A 812 32.99 -1.65 10.76
CA GLY A 812 31.99 -2.53 10.14
C GLY A 812 30.89 -3.00 11.10
N ILE A 813 30.66 -2.28 12.20
CA ILE A 813 29.54 -2.54 13.13
C ILE A 813 28.28 -1.92 12.53
N SER A 814 27.16 -2.64 12.58
CA SER A 814 25.89 -2.14 12.02
C SER A 814 25.30 -1.03 12.90
N THR A 815 24.59 -0.07 12.32
CA THR A 815 23.83 0.96 13.04
C THR A 815 22.34 0.70 12.92
N VAL A 816 21.62 0.73 14.04
CA VAL A 816 20.14 0.73 14.05
C VAL A 816 19.63 2.09 14.52
N LEU A 817 18.65 2.65 13.80
CA LEU A 817 18.02 3.93 14.10
C LEU A 817 16.69 3.73 14.84
N VAL A 818 16.48 4.47 15.92
CA VAL A 818 15.26 4.42 16.74
C VAL A 818 14.79 5.84 17.03
N HIS A 819 13.59 6.21 16.59
CA HIS A 819 13.07 7.59 16.62
C HIS A 819 12.03 7.75 17.73
N GLU A 820 12.31 8.61 18.71
CA GLU A 820 11.39 8.94 19.79
C GLU A 820 10.16 9.69 19.24
N MET A 821 8.98 9.24 19.64
CA MET A 821 7.69 9.74 19.16
C MET A 821 6.84 10.40 20.26
N ASP A 822 7.30 10.37 21.50
CA ASP A 822 6.68 11.01 22.67
C ASP A 822 7.21 12.46 22.85
N ASP A 823 6.33 13.46 22.71
CA ASP A 823 6.72 14.88 22.82
C ASP A 823 7.32 15.21 24.21
N THR A 824 6.99 14.44 25.25
CA THR A 824 7.55 14.64 26.61
C THR A 824 9.00 14.16 26.76
N ARG A 825 9.55 13.52 25.72
CA ARG A 825 10.88 12.89 25.69
C ARG A 825 11.78 13.46 24.59
N GLY A 826 11.43 14.63 24.05
CA GLY A 826 12.18 15.28 22.97
C GLY A 826 11.89 14.69 21.59
N ALA A 827 10.68 14.20 21.33
CA ALA A 827 10.27 13.84 19.97
C ALA A 827 10.22 15.07 19.05
N VAL A 828 10.77 14.92 17.85
CA VAL A 828 10.85 15.97 16.83
C VAL A 828 10.55 15.40 15.45
N GLU A 829 10.14 16.29 14.53
CA GLU A 829 10.04 15.96 13.11
C GLU A 829 11.39 15.47 12.57
N PHE A 830 11.36 14.40 11.78
CA PHE A 830 12.56 13.70 11.34
C PHE A 830 13.51 14.61 10.54
N ASP A 831 12.97 15.60 9.84
CA ASP A 831 13.72 16.57 9.05
C ASP A 831 14.71 17.42 9.88
N ARG A 832 14.40 17.68 11.17
CA ARG A 832 15.33 18.35 12.11
C ARG A 832 16.66 17.60 12.21
N PHE A 833 16.69 16.28 11.98
CA PHE A 833 17.92 15.50 12.01
C PHE A 833 18.83 15.76 10.81
N PHE A 834 18.32 16.07 9.61
CA PHE A 834 19.18 16.41 8.46
C PHE A 834 19.94 17.73 8.67
N HIS A 835 19.36 18.67 9.45
CA HIS A 835 20.01 19.92 9.82
C HIS A 835 20.93 19.81 11.04
N ALA A 836 20.64 18.90 11.99
CA ALA A 836 21.44 18.72 13.21
C ALA A 836 22.61 17.73 13.04
N THR A 837 22.53 16.78 12.11
CA THR A 837 23.56 15.75 11.90
C THR A 837 24.74 16.33 11.11
N PRO A 838 26.01 16.05 11.48
CA PRO A 838 27.17 16.39 10.66
C PRO A 838 27.06 15.88 9.22
N GLU A 839 27.29 16.76 8.24
CA GLU A 839 27.12 16.46 6.81
C GLU A 839 27.85 15.20 6.35
N ASP A 840 29.01 14.90 6.94
CA ASP A 840 29.82 13.73 6.57
C ASP A 840 29.12 12.41 6.93
N LEU A 841 28.37 12.36 8.04
CA LEU A 841 27.56 11.20 8.42
C LEU A 841 26.31 11.06 7.56
N VAL A 842 25.69 12.17 7.16
CA VAL A 842 24.57 12.17 6.21
C VAL A 842 25.03 11.63 4.85
N LYS A 843 26.18 12.12 4.35
CA LYS A 843 26.80 11.67 3.09
C LYS A 843 27.33 10.23 3.16
N ALA A 844 27.78 9.77 4.34
CA ALA A 844 28.09 8.36 4.60
C ALA A 844 26.84 7.46 4.68
N GLY A 845 25.64 8.03 4.60
CA GLY A 845 24.38 7.28 4.55
C GLY A 845 23.89 6.77 5.90
N VAL A 846 24.15 7.48 7.01
CA VAL A 846 23.63 7.10 8.34
C VAL A 846 22.10 6.92 8.33
N TYR A 847 21.39 7.70 7.51
CA TYR A 847 19.93 7.64 7.31
C TYR A 847 19.47 6.71 6.17
N LYS A 848 20.34 5.86 5.64
CA LYS A 848 19.98 4.87 4.59
C LYS A 848 19.12 3.72 5.13
N ALA A 849 19.17 3.46 6.43
CA ALA A 849 18.25 2.56 7.11
C ALA A 849 17.05 3.33 7.66
N LEU A 850 15.84 2.79 7.52
CA LEU A 850 14.63 3.41 8.10
C LEU A 850 14.70 3.40 9.63
N ALA A 851 14.38 4.53 10.25
CA ALA A 851 14.29 4.61 11.71
C ALA A 851 13.02 3.93 12.22
N THR A 852 13.17 3.11 13.27
CA THR A 852 12.03 2.47 13.90
C THR A 852 11.36 3.46 14.87
N GLN A 853 10.09 3.78 14.61
CA GLN A 853 9.29 4.66 15.46
C GLN A 853 9.09 4.03 16.86
N TRP A 854 9.29 4.83 17.91
CA TRP A 854 9.41 4.37 19.28
C TRP A 854 8.35 5.02 20.20
N PHE A 855 7.10 4.56 20.11
CA PHE A 855 5.97 5.10 20.89
C PHE A 855 5.87 4.57 22.32
N SER A 856 5.48 5.43 23.27
CA SER A 856 5.08 5.05 24.63
C SER A 856 3.70 4.35 24.67
N GLY A 857 3.17 4.08 25.87
CA GLY A 857 1.86 3.43 26.04
C GLY A 857 1.76 2.03 25.44
N ALA A 858 0.56 1.64 24.98
CA ALA A 858 0.29 0.34 24.35
C ALA A 858 1.15 0.09 23.09
N HIS A 859 1.44 1.16 22.34
CA HIS A 859 2.21 1.14 21.09
C HIS A 859 3.69 0.80 21.28
N ARG A 860 4.21 0.85 22.52
CA ARG A 860 5.57 0.42 22.86
C ARG A 860 5.82 -1.03 22.47
N VAL A 861 4.84 -1.93 22.65
CA VAL A 861 5.01 -3.36 22.32
C VAL A 861 5.12 -3.59 20.81
N VAL A 862 4.40 -2.80 20.00
CA VAL A 862 4.53 -2.82 18.53
C VAL A 862 5.88 -2.24 18.10
N SER A 863 6.32 -1.16 18.75
CA SER A 863 7.65 -0.55 18.52
C SER A 863 8.78 -1.57 18.79
N CYS A 864 8.71 -2.30 19.91
CA CYS A 864 9.65 -3.37 20.25
C CYS A 864 9.65 -4.52 19.23
N ALA A 865 8.46 -4.93 18.74
CA ALA A 865 8.33 -5.99 17.74
C ALA A 865 8.96 -5.59 16.39
N LEU A 866 8.69 -4.37 15.91
CA LEU A 866 9.29 -3.83 14.68
C LEU A 866 10.82 -3.67 14.82
N LEU A 867 11.31 -3.21 15.97
CA LEU A 867 12.74 -3.08 16.22
C LEU A 867 13.45 -4.45 16.31
N ALA A 868 12.82 -5.44 16.94
CA ALA A 868 13.32 -6.83 16.92
C ALA A 868 13.38 -7.39 15.50
N GLN A 869 12.37 -7.12 14.66
CA GLN A 869 12.38 -7.51 13.25
C GLN A 869 13.49 -6.82 12.46
N ALA A 870 13.70 -5.51 12.66
CA ALA A 870 14.77 -4.73 12.02
C ALA A 870 16.18 -5.24 12.39
N LEU A 871 16.37 -5.69 13.63
CA LEU A 871 17.60 -6.34 14.12
C LEU A 871 17.78 -7.79 13.60
N GLY A 872 16.77 -8.36 12.92
CA GLY A 872 16.83 -9.70 12.34
C GLY A 872 16.29 -10.84 13.23
N ALA A 873 15.46 -10.54 14.23
CA ALA A 873 14.74 -11.57 14.98
C ALA A 873 13.69 -12.26 14.10
N ALA A 874 13.57 -13.58 14.22
CA ALA A 874 12.48 -14.33 13.58
C ALA A 874 11.21 -14.27 14.43
N LYS A 875 10.08 -13.92 13.81
CA LYS A 875 8.74 -14.09 14.38
C LYS A 875 8.49 -15.57 14.67
N ILE A 876 8.16 -15.90 15.91
CA ILE A 876 7.62 -17.20 16.30
C ILE A 876 6.10 -17.03 16.39
N GLU A 877 5.39 -17.63 15.44
CA GLU A 877 3.93 -17.66 15.49
C GLU A 877 3.48 -18.62 16.61
N PRO A 878 2.47 -18.25 17.42
CA PRO A 878 1.92 -19.14 18.43
C PRO A 878 1.36 -20.37 17.72
N LYS A 879 1.84 -21.56 18.09
CA LYS A 879 1.47 -22.82 17.42
C LYS A 879 -0.04 -22.99 17.37
N ASP A 880 -0.56 -23.36 16.20
CA ASP A 880 -1.98 -23.68 16.00
C ASP A 880 -2.47 -24.66 17.07
N GLY A 881 -3.38 -24.19 17.90
CA GLY A 881 -3.83 -24.88 19.09
C GLY A 881 -3.87 -23.98 20.32
N PHE A 882 -5.03 -23.35 20.55
CA PHE A 882 -5.43 -22.81 21.85
C PHE A 882 -5.72 -23.97 22.83
N SER A 883 -4.71 -24.82 23.03
CA SER A 883 -4.78 -26.04 23.82
C SER A 883 -4.72 -25.67 25.30
N LEU A 884 -5.74 -26.07 26.06
CA LEU A 884 -5.87 -25.88 27.51
C LEU A 884 -4.64 -26.37 28.30
N ARG A 885 -3.67 -25.48 28.51
CA ARG A 885 -2.43 -25.74 29.28
C ARG A 885 -2.11 -24.65 30.32
N PHE A 886 -3.09 -23.84 30.71
CA PHE A 886 -2.97 -22.90 31.84
C PHE A 886 -3.69 -23.33 33.13
N GLN A 887 -3.89 -24.65 33.32
CA GLN A 887 -4.26 -25.25 34.61
C GLN A 887 -3.36 -26.45 34.95
N LYS A 888 -2.09 -26.20 35.34
CA LYS A 888 -1.26 -27.17 36.10
C LYS A 888 0.03 -26.59 36.75
N ARG A 889 -0.07 -25.39 37.35
CA ARG A 889 0.97 -24.82 38.23
C ARG A 889 0.42 -24.24 39.55
N VAL A 890 -0.47 -24.99 40.20
CA VAL A 890 -0.78 -24.83 41.63
C VAL A 890 -0.76 -26.22 42.27
N GLY A 891 -0.08 -26.36 43.41
CA GLY A 891 -0.16 -27.53 44.28
C GLY A 891 0.36 -28.87 43.74
N ARG A 892 1.51 -29.33 44.24
CA ARG A 892 1.71 -30.76 44.52
C ARG A 892 1.30 -31.03 45.98
N PRO A 893 0.18 -31.70 46.25
CA PRO A 893 0.04 -32.47 47.49
C PRO A 893 0.99 -33.67 47.43
N SER A 894 1.37 -34.20 48.60
CA SER A 894 2.22 -35.39 48.66
C SER A 894 1.46 -36.65 48.21
N ARG A 895 2.19 -37.62 47.66
CA ARG A 895 1.69 -39.00 47.48
C ARG A 895 1.65 -39.68 48.83
N ASN A 896 0.47 -40.15 49.27
CA ASN A 896 0.39 -41.29 50.19
C ASN A 896 -0.95 -42.02 50.10
N THR A 897 -0.93 -43.33 50.41
CA THR A 897 -2.04 -44.20 50.86
C THR A 897 -3.44 -44.00 50.23
N LYS A 898 -3.92 -44.87 49.33
CA LYS A 898 -4.37 -46.29 49.47
C LYS A 898 -5.90 -46.39 49.45
N HIS A 899 -6.43 -47.59 49.14
CA HIS A 899 -7.86 -47.91 49.03
C HIS A 899 -8.69 -47.59 50.29
N VAL A 900 -9.99 -47.30 50.14
CA VAL A 900 -11.10 -48.17 50.60
C VAL A 900 -12.46 -47.63 50.10
N VAL A 901 -13.43 -48.55 49.93
CA VAL A 901 -14.87 -48.37 49.65
C VAL A 901 -15.58 -49.49 50.44
N PRO A 902 -16.81 -49.36 51.02
CA PRO A 902 -17.76 -48.23 51.06
C PRO A 902 -18.23 -47.85 52.51
N SER A 903 -19.26 -46.99 52.62
CA SER A 903 -20.58 -47.32 53.24
C SER A 903 -21.17 -46.44 54.37
N HIS A 904 -22.50 -46.29 54.29
CA HIS A 904 -23.55 -46.13 55.32
C HIS A 904 -23.72 -44.89 56.24
N THR A 905 -25.02 -44.51 56.39
CA THR A 905 -25.71 -43.84 57.54
C THR A 905 -25.31 -42.39 57.91
N ASP A 906 -26.19 -41.51 58.41
CA ASP A 906 -27.68 -41.48 58.50
C ASP A 906 -28.18 -40.05 58.81
N SER A 907 -29.50 -39.80 58.70
CA SER A 907 -30.25 -38.70 59.37
C SER A 907 -29.94 -37.23 58.95
N SER A 908 -30.82 -36.22 59.11
CA SER A 908 -32.25 -36.15 59.46
C SER A 908 -32.85 -34.74 59.21
N ALA A 909 -34.19 -34.65 59.18
CA ALA A 909 -35.02 -33.47 59.51
C ALA A 909 -35.23 -32.31 58.50
N THR A 910 -36.51 -32.22 58.07
CA THR A 910 -37.35 -31.05 57.65
C THR A 910 -37.28 -29.83 58.59
N PRO A 911 -37.75 -28.60 58.22
CA PRO A 911 -38.98 -28.31 57.43
C PRO A 911 -38.89 -27.06 56.49
N HIS A 912 -39.94 -26.48 55.89
CA HIS A 912 -41.42 -26.64 55.93
C HIS A 912 -42.05 -26.41 54.53
N GLU A 913 -43.17 -27.06 54.23
CA GLU A 913 -44.01 -26.85 53.02
C GLU A 913 -45.12 -25.80 53.32
N PRO A 914 -45.76 -25.18 52.30
CA PRO A 914 -47.12 -25.64 51.95
C PRO A 914 -47.46 -25.69 50.44
N ARG A 915 -48.56 -26.38 50.11
CA ARG A 915 -48.95 -26.82 48.76
C ARG A 915 -50.17 -26.08 48.18
N ALA A 916 -50.26 -26.06 46.85
CA ALA A 916 -51.44 -26.45 46.06
C ALA A 916 -51.03 -26.60 44.57
N GLY A 917 -51.52 -27.53 43.75
CA GLY A 917 -52.37 -28.71 44.02
C GLY A 917 -52.71 -29.49 42.73
N SER A 918 -53.11 -30.76 42.85
CA SER A 918 -53.75 -31.64 41.83
C SER A 918 -53.06 -31.94 40.48
N SER A 919 -52.80 -33.24 40.24
CA SER A 919 -52.68 -33.93 38.93
C SER A 919 -54.08 -34.37 38.43
N PRO A 920 -54.28 -35.10 37.30
CA PRO A 920 -53.36 -35.63 36.28
C PRO A 920 -53.66 -35.02 34.86
N ASP A 921 -53.10 -35.40 33.70
CA ASP A 921 -52.92 -36.72 33.06
C ASP A 921 -51.73 -36.82 32.08
N ASN A 922 -51.38 -38.07 31.75
CA ASN A 922 -50.36 -38.56 30.81
C ASN A 922 -50.94 -39.88 30.22
N PRO A 923 -50.63 -40.34 28.98
CA PRO A 923 -49.57 -39.89 28.06
C PRO A 923 -50.01 -39.70 26.59
N GLN A 924 -49.11 -39.15 25.76
CA GLN A 924 -48.56 -39.89 24.61
C GLN A 924 -47.36 -39.18 23.98
N ASN A 925 -46.25 -39.92 23.88
CA ASN A 925 -45.06 -39.55 23.14
C ASN A 925 -44.82 -40.68 22.12
N CYS A 926 -44.98 -40.43 20.81
CA CYS A 926 -44.58 -41.38 19.76
C CYS A 926 -44.54 -40.76 18.36
N LEU A 927 -43.32 -40.69 17.80
CA LEU A 927 -42.98 -40.77 16.37
C LEU A 927 -43.44 -39.59 15.48
N LYS A 928 -42.60 -39.01 14.61
CA LYS A 928 -41.27 -39.41 14.12
C LYS A 928 -40.23 -38.31 14.28
#